data_AF-A0A8H7X696-F1
#
_entry.id   AF-A0A8H7X696-F1
#
_cell.length_a   1.000
_cell.length_b   1.000
_cell.length_c   1.000
_cell.angle_alpha   90.00
_cell.angle_beta   90.00
_cell.angle_gamma   90.00
#
_symmetry.space_group_name_H-M   'P 1'
#
loop_
_entity.id
_entity.type
_entity.pdbx_description
1 polymer ?
#
loop_
_entity_poly.entity_id
_entity_poly.type
_entity_poly.pdbx_seq_one_letter_code
_entity_poly.pdbx_strand_id
1 'polypeptide(L)'
;MGQAQSKWHKDVGELTRKHGTGTSSSLGNDVLHAKLQQKTNVYLRRKRQILSGGDIDAYLGVLVKAHHDKHVALVACAHVLSRDAIRDLLQNELQVLLKDQSDVSRYMQTILAIARANPRAVGQEEVQCANALLHLCTPDISSIGRYILTLTTTLAAGAQGNVIFSPIVNSVPTAACQVLVQELEVLKTACDWSWAHAVSEWLAGVPAIYPTTENFLNSSFPDWQIWALWRPDTSRLVLWKQLDPEEQKQLRNILALEGPDFLLKINSTLREALVPVHHPPDGHFVSHKTFSVKLGNGTPSEAHTKVNQVLEILDRACSSCPSTIPLLIHIASQGGFDEENLRILTGVNNSKDPAVAASVFPLLGSPGNANQLSIIKNLLQTLELVSYQGLRDALAPRIVAVVEAAIVRLQWKLSSQLESGQAIDGVTRTLSSLANLLQGSPWLAPFLSDNFQSIMGHWPAKEDVDALLQLRLDAHGFGARVKSTLMESIDQFISARLVWRGFIEEAAQHHVYLLIRFWQETTDTDLRSAALAIAECSEISADIRGPFLENLPKMTQSFVNHVIILVKKESDMACINMVESLASRQIDDDTRACWRELLQWAIDRHEDTILNFSLMHFGVNSWFKFLEKIRILFRSRLRMSKLENDIFNQVLHAWADHLSAKYVMVLTELERKMGSRAAMKWILTGWDEQETILPLLGFLKSSAAADFQSIIQSLLVQTSPDGSNGVMILKTISLLSRATKNGLDICGRMVNLWNQGAGQIVQGMLACWLQIELSQTDIHVLQDVAKILDSETNESRGPSNPVQDLQAASEFLDGVYDDLIQEALRLESIRRALKSHDAQATSTLLLSLGMEDPSALENAMAHVLDELIDVIEKLGPGQFELSFPLTDWKPLRRTGSGVGTAQAIILRLYLDGDESTTCQKACSFMLRKSSLEVRLADLRHDPMVVTLLFAAIHAVAGLPNTILDQGLLPGYPLSNAVTLGVMEEFPAPTTLQSVPDLTASVRAMGTDVELLMSWMCTTYRGFLTLATGALKVPSMPGVYQYVLASASPEKEAAFKAHPGSSSSEVVFHGTSFDRLYSILRDGLRVLSTGPLRKHGASYGAGIYVADDPRTAWSYATQREHRAGSGWLMNELINTRVLLGCEMVRPAGTAAAAGIHVVTDESHLMVRYIFICPAVTTLPIAAHIVPAMKSTFHSLRTGSA
;
A
#
# COMPACT_ATOMS: atom_id res chain seq x y z
N MET A 1 66.41 -62.24 -64.05
CA MET A 1 66.49 -60.79 -63.79
C MET A 1 65.58 -60.29 -62.66
N GLY A 2 64.51 -61.00 -62.24
CA GLY A 2 63.49 -60.46 -61.33
C GLY A 2 63.82 -60.33 -59.83
N GLN A 3 64.77 -61.08 -59.25
CA GLN A 3 64.99 -61.07 -57.79
C GLN A 3 65.58 -59.76 -57.25
N ALA A 4 66.55 -59.15 -57.95
CA ALA A 4 67.17 -57.90 -57.51
C ALA A 4 66.21 -56.71 -57.62
N GLN A 5 65.40 -56.69 -58.68
CA GLN A 5 64.35 -55.70 -58.90
C GLN A 5 63.26 -55.80 -57.82
N SER A 6 62.74 -57.01 -57.58
CA SER A 6 61.75 -57.26 -56.53
C SER A 6 62.25 -56.85 -55.13
N LYS A 7 63.53 -57.12 -54.83
CA LYS A 7 64.16 -56.67 -53.59
C LYS A 7 64.24 -55.14 -53.48
N TRP A 8 64.59 -54.44 -54.56
CA TRP A 8 64.61 -52.97 -54.54
C TRP A 8 63.20 -52.38 -54.34
N HIS A 9 62.18 -52.87 -55.06
CA HIS A 9 60.80 -52.42 -54.85
C HIS A 9 60.31 -52.65 -53.40
N LYS A 10 60.69 -53.78 -52.79
CA LYS A 10 60.37 -54.07 -51.38
C LYS A 10 61.11 -53.14 -50.43
N ASP A 11 62.42 -52.96 -50.60
CA ASP A 11 63.25 -52.10 -49.75
C ASP A 11 62.80 -50.63 -49.81
N VAL A 12 62.48 -50.12 -51.01
CA VAL A 12 61.97 -48.76 -51.21
C VAL A 12 60.56 -48.61 -50.61
N GLY A 13 59.66 -49.55 -50.87
CA GLY A 13 58.31 -49.54 -50.29
C GLY A 13 58.25 -49.70 -48.77
N GLU A 14 59.22 -50.39 -48.15
CA GLU A 14 59.34 -50.49 -46.69
C GLU A 14 59.89 -49.20 -46.05
N LEU A 15 60.83 -48.53 -46.71
CA LEU A 15 61.38 -47.25 -46.21
C LEU A 15 60.30 -46.17 -46.16
N THR A 16 59.45 -46.10 -47.19
CA THR A 16 58.31 -45.17 -47.27
C THR A 16 57.23 -45.48 -46.23
N ARG A 17 56.89 -46.75 -46.02
CA ARG A 17 55.92 -47.14 -44.96
C ARG A 17 56.40 -46.82 -43.55
N LYS A 18 57.71 -46.87 -43.30
CA LYS A 18 58.29 -46.60 -41.96
C LYS A 18 58.41 -45.12 -41.62
N HIS A 19 58.58 -44.25 -42.62
CA HIS A 19 58.82 -42.82 -42.39
C HIS A 19 57.63 -41.93 -42.82
N GLY A 20 56.56 -42.53 -43.36
CA GLY A 20 55.38 -41.82 -43.86
C GLY A 20 55.63 -41.15 -45.21
N THR A 21 54.55 -40.91 -45.97
CA THR A 21 54.59 -40.13 -47.22
C THR A 21 54.25 -38.65 -47.00
N GLY A 22 54.10 -38.18 -45.75
CA GLY A 22 53.57 -36.86 -45.44
C GLY A 22 54.35 -36.10 -44.37
N THR A 23 54.97 -34.99 -44.79
CA THR A 23 54.97 -33.65 -44.16
C THR A 23 54.90 -33.56 -42.62
N SER A 24 56.05 -33.45 -41.92
CA SER A 24 56.11 -32.60 -40.70
C SER A 24 57.52 -32.20 -40.20
N SER A 25 58.63 -32.61 -40.81
CA SER A 25 59.93 -32.01 -40.47
C SER A 25 60.91 -32.03 -41.65
N SER A 26 61.55 -30.89 -41.91
CA SER A 26 62.62 -30.78 -42.91
C SER A 26 63.78 -31.74 -42.61
N LEU A 27 64.07 -32.02 -41.34
CA LEU A 27 65.09 -32.98 -40.90
C LEU A 27 64.75 -34.45 -41.21
N GLY A 28 63.48 -34.85 -41.14
CA GLY A 28 63.05 -36.24 -41.37
C GLY A 28 63.13 -36.68 -42.83
N ASN A 29 62.85 -35.75 -43.76
CA ASN A 29 62.89 -36.01 -45.19
C ASN A 29 64.31 -36.21 -45.72
N ASP A 30 65.31 -35.46 -45.22
CA ASP A 30 66.69 -35.56 -45.72
C ASP A 30 67.32 -36.93 -45.41
N VAL A 31 67.02 -37.48 -44.22
CA VAL A 31 67.45 -38.84 -43.84
C VAL A 31 66.78 -39.90 -44.68
N LEU A 32 65.49 -39.74 -45.00
CA LEU A 32 64.76 -40.65 -45.88
C LEU A 32 65.31 -40.60 -47.31
N HIS A 33 65.53 -39.41 -47.86
CA HIS A 33 66.10 -39.23 -49.21
C HIS A 33 67.50 -39.86 -49.31
N ALA A 34 68.38 -39.63 -48.34
CA ALA A 34 69.71 -40.25 -48.32
C ALA A 34 69.65 -41.79 -48.29
N LYS A 35 68.72 -42.37 -47.52
CA LYS A 35 68.50 -43.83 -47.46
C LYS A 35 67.94 -44.37 -48.78
N LEU A 36 67.02 -43.65 -49.43
CA LEU A 36 66.47 -44.02 -50.74
C LEU A 36 67.57 -44.03 -51.81
N GLN A 37 68.39 -42.97 -51.87
CA GLN A 37 69.55 -42.89 -52.77
C GLN A 37 70.54 -44.04 -52.53
N GLN A 38 70.83 -44.37 -51.26
CA GLN A 38 71.70 -45.48 -50.90
C GLN A 38 71.19 -46.82 -51.44
N LYS A 39 69.87 -47.09 -51.33
CA LYS A 39 69.28 -48.33 -51.84
C LYS A 39 69.40 -48.45 -53.37
N THR A 40 69.17 -47.36 -54.09
CA THR A 40 69.38 -47.31 -55.55
C THR A 40 70.85 -47.48 -55.91
N ASN A 41 71.78 -46.88 -55.17
CA ASN A 41 73.21 -47.07 -55.38
C ASN A 41 73.66 -48.52 -55.15
N VAL A 42 73.13 -49.21 -54.13
CA VAL A 42 73.39 -50.63 -53.87
C VAL A 42 72.84 -51.50 -55.00
N TYR A 43 71.64 -51.19 -55.49
CA TYR A 43 71.04 -51.88 -56.64
C TYR A 43 71.88 -51.71 -57.91
N LEU A 44 72.36 -50.50 -58.20
CA LEU A 44 73.22 -50.22 -59.36
C LEU A 44 74.60 -50.85 -59.23
N ARG A 45 75.23 -50.86 -58.05
CA ARG A 45 76.55 -51.49 -57.85
C ARG A 45 76.54 -52.99 -58.21
N ARG A 46 75.44 -53.69 -57.97
CA ARG A 46 75.25 -55.10 -58.37
C ARG A 46 75.08 -55.30 -59.88
N LYS A 47 74.87 -54.22 -60.64
CA LYS A 47 74.58 -54.21 -62.08
C LYS A 47 75.62 -53.46 -62.93
N ARG A 48 76.53 -52.71 -62.29
CA ARG A 48 77.49 -51.76 -62.90
C ARG A 48 78.52 -52.37 -63.86
N GLN A 49 78.62 -53.69 -64.00
CA GLN A 49 79.54 -54.29 -64.96
C GLN A 49 79.08 -54.22 -66.44
N ILE A 50 77.87 -53.70 -66.74
CA ILE A 50 77.25 -53.86 -68.08
C ILE A 50 76.66 -52.56 -68.70
N LEU A 51 76.58 -51.42 -67.99
CA LEU A 51 75.73 -50.30 -68.44
C LEU A 51 76.50 -48.99 -68.68
N SER A 52 76.28 -48.37 -69.85
CA SER A 52 76.69 -46.99 -70.16
C SER A 52 75.68 -45.96 -69.61
N GLY A 53 76.00 -44.67 -69.63
CA GLY A 53 75.15 -43.62 -69.04
C GLY A 53 73.71 -43.60 -69.57
N GLY A 54 73.49 -43.82 -70.87
CA GLY A 54 72.15 -43.90 -71.47
C GLY A 54 71.41 -45.20 -71.15
N ASP A 55 72.13 -46.31 -70.93
CA ASP A 55 71.53 -47.58 -70.53
C ASP A 55 71.01 -47.53 -69.08
N ILE A 56 71.62 -46.70 -68.23
CA ILE A 56 71.18 -46.48 -66.85
C ILE A 56 69.82 -45.77 -66.82
N ASP A 57 69.61 -44.77 -67.68
CA ASP A 57 68.32 -44.06 -67.77
C ASP A 57 67.18 -44.97 -68.21
N ALA A 58 67.39 -45.77 -69.27
CA ALA A 58 66.40 -46.73 -69.74
C ALA A 58 66.09 -47.80 -68.66
N TYR A 59 67.14 -48.30 -67.98
CA TYR A 59 67.00 -49.35 -66.98
C TYR A 59 66.32 -48.87 -65.70
N LEU A 60 66.67 -47.69 -65.21
CA LEU A 60 66.01 -47.07 -64.05
C LEU A 60 64.62 -46.55 -64.41
N GLY A 61 64.39 -46.09 -65.65
CA GLY A 61 63.07 -45.72 -66.14
C GLY A 61 62.07 -46.87 -66.08
N VAL A 62 62.46 -48.06 -66.55
CA VAL A 62 61.64 -49.30 -66.42
C VAL A 62 61.40 -49.64 -64.94
N LEU A 63 62.39 -49.45 -64.09
CA LEU A 63 62.29 -49.70 -62.64
C LEU A 63 61.29 -48.75 -61.97
N VAL A 64 61.29 -47.46 -62.33
CA VAL A 64 60.34 -46.47 -61.82
C VAL A 64 58.92 -46.78 -62.30
N LYS A 65 58.74 -47.07 -63.59
CA LYS A 65 57.42 -47.37 -64.19
C LYS A 65 56.77 -48.62 -63.58
N ALA A 66 57.57 -49.61 -63.17
CA ALA A 66 57.09 -50.86 -62.56
C ALA A 66 56.83 -50.77 -61.04
N HIS A 67 57.16 -49.65 -60.38
CA HIS A 67 56.95 -49.50 -58.93
C HIS A 67 55.51 -49.04 -58.63
N HIS A 68 54.91 -49.58 -57.56
CA HIS A 68 53.54 -49.25 -57.14
C HIS A 68 53.37 -47.76 -56.75
N ASP A 69 54.38 -47.17 -56.12
CA ASP A 69 54.48 -45.73 -55.87
C ASP A 69 55.56 -45.11 -56.78
N LYS A 70 55.14 -44.56 -57.92
CA LYS A 70 56.03 -43.98 -58.93
C LYS A 70 56.74 -42.70 -58.43
N HIS A 71 56.12 -41.93 -57.52
CA HIS A 71 56.70 -40.70 -56.95
C HIS A 71 57.96 -41.01 -56.14
N VAL A 72 57.85 -41.94 -55.20
CA VAL A 72 58.97 -42.36 -54.35
C VAL A 72 60.06 -43.04 -55.18
N ALA A 73 59.67 -43.90 -56.12
CA ALA A 73 60.61 -44.60 -56.98
C ALA A 73 61.44 -43.62 -57.83
N LEU A 74 60.81 -42.57 -58.36
CA LEU A 74 61.50 -41.53 -59.11
C LEU A 74 62.46 -40.74 -58.21
N VAL A 75 62.02 -40.31 -57.02
CA VAL A 75 62.88 -39.61 -56.04
C VAL A 75 64.10 -40.45 -55.63
N ALA A 76 63.92 -41.77 -55.45
CA ALA A 76 65.00 -42.69 -55.11
C ALA A 76 66.04 -42.86 -56.23
N CYS A 77 65.65 -42.63 -57.49
CA CYS A 77 66.50 -42.75 -58.68
C CYS A 77 67.03 -41.40 -59.20
N ALA A 78 66.48 -40.28 -58.72
CA ALA A 78 66.71 -38.94 -59.27
C ALA A 78 68.17 -38.48 -59.25
N HIS A 79 68.98 -38.90 -58.27
CA HIS A 79 70.40 -38.49 -58.17
C HIS A 79 71.31 -39.17 -59.22
N VAL A 80 70.81 -40.18 -59.95
CA VAL A 80 71.56 -40.91 -60.98
C VAL A 80 71.00 -40.68 -62.38
N LEU A 81 69.68 -40.51 -62.51
CA LEU A 81 69.03 -40.28 -63.80
C LEU A 81 69.50 -38.95 -64.44
N SER A 82 69.61 -38.93 -65.77
CA SER A 82 69.87 -37.69 -66.51
C SER A 82 68.71 -36.71 -66.43
N ARG A 83 68.97 -35.43 -66.75
CA ARG A 83 67.95 -34.38 -66.80
C ARG A 83 66.79 -34.78 -67.70
N ASP A 84 67.07 -35.31 -68.88
CA ASP A 84 66.06 -35.61 -69.89
C ASP A 84 65.20 -36.81 -69.47
N ALA A 85 65.81 -37.83 -68.85
CA ALA A 85 65.08 -38.99 -68.32
C ALA A 85 64.16 -38.62 -67.14
N ILE A 86 64.60 -37.71 -66.25
CA ILE A 86 63.76 -37.21 -65.15
C ILE A 86 62.58 -36.40 -65.69
N ARG A 87 62.82 -35.53 -66.68
CA ARG A 87 61.77 -34.69 -67.26
C ARG A 87 60.74 -35.53 -68.03
N ASP A 88 61.18 -36.54 -68.78
CA ASP A 88 60.30 -37.52 -69.43
C ASP A 88 59.40 -38.26 -68.42
N LEU A 89 59.97 -38.77 -67.32
CA LEU A 89 59.18 -39.45 -66.28
C LEU A 89 58.22 -38.50 -65.55
N LEU A 90 58.61 -37.25 -65.30
CA LEU A 90 57.72 -36.26 -64.68
C LEU A 90 56.53 -35.92 -65.59
N GLN A 91 56.79 -35.64 -66.88
CA GLN A 91 55.77 -35.20 -67.84
C GLN A 91 54.89 -36.35 -68.37
N ASN A 92 55.48 -37.52 -68.65
CA ASN A 92 54.75 -38.60 -69.33
C ASN A 92 54.22 -39.69 -68.38
N GLU A 93 54.79 -39.85 -67.18
CA GLU A 93 54.38 -40.92 -66.25
C GLU A 93 53.69 -40.40 -64.99
N LEU A 94 54.19 -39.32 -64.38
CA LEU A 94 53.63 -38.81 -63.12
C LEU A 94 52.53 -37.77 -63.35
N GLN A 95 52.64 -36.91 -64.36
CA GLN A 95 51.60 -35.90 -64.66
C GLN A 95 50.26 -36.53 -65.09
N VAL A 96 50.27 -37.71 -65.70
CA VAL A 96 49.07 -38.48 -66.08
C VAL A 96 48.30 -39.00 -64.87
N LEU A 97 48.93 -39.06 -63.69
CA LEU A 97 48.33 -39.59 -62.46
C LEU A 97 47.60 -38.53 -61.63
N LEU A 98 47.63 -37.27 -62.06
CA LEU A 98 47.03 -36.15 -61.34
C LEU A 98 45.51 -36.18 -61.51
N LYS A 99 44.79 -36.68 -60.48
CA LYS A 99 43.33 -36.73 -60.49
C LYS A 99 42.70 -35.77 -59.49
N ASP A 100 43.37 -35.54 -58.36
CA ASP A 100 42.90 -34.65 -57.31
C ASP A 100 44.01 -33.71 -56.76
N GLN A 101 43.61 -32.79 -55.88
CA GLN A 101 44.53 -31.83 -55.26
C GLN A 101 45.62 -32.49 -54.38
N SER A 102 45.35 -33.69 -53.86
CA SER A 102 46.32 -34.44 -53.06
C SER A 102 47.43 -35.04 -53.95
N ASP A 103 47.07 -35.51 -55.15
CA ASP A 103 48.01 -35.95 -56.17
C ASP A 103 48.87 -34.79 -56.68
N VAL A 104 48.27 -33.61 -56.86
CA VAL A 104 48.99 -32.39 -57.25
C VAL A 104 49.97 -31.94 -56.17
N SER A 105 49.56 -31.93 -54.90
CA SER A 105 50.44 -31.65 -53.76
C SER A 105 51.60 -32.65 -53.70
N ARG A 106 51.32 -33.95 -53.87
CA ARG A 106 52.34 -35.01 -53.91
C ARG A 106 53.29 -34.86 -55.09
N TYR A 107 52.79 -34.43 -56.24
CA TYR A 107 53.59 -34.13 -57.42
C TYR A 107 54.52 -32.93 -57.20
N MET A 108 54.05 -31.84 -56.59
CA MET A 108 54.91 -30.69 -56.23
C MET A 108 55.98 -31.09 -55.22
N GLN A 109 55.62 -31.85 -54.19
CA GLN A 109 56.59 -32.38 -53.22
C GLN A 109 57.65 -33.28 -53.88
N THR A 110 57.24 -34.08 -54.87
CA THR A 110 58.14 -34.92 -55.68
C THR A 110 59.14 -34.08 -56.45
N ILE A 111 58.69 -32.97 -57.07
CA ILE A 111 59.56 -32.05 -57.81
C ILE A 111 60.53 -31.34 -56.88
N LEU A 112 60.08 -30.88 -55.72
CA LEU A 112 60.95 -30.28 -54.70
C LEU A 112 62.01 -31.28 -54.18
N ALA A 113 61.64 -32.54 -54.00
CA ALA A 113 62.57 -33.61 -53.59
C ALA A 113 63.59 -33.93 -54.70
N ILE A 114 63.16 -33.97 -55.96
CA ILE A 114 64.03 -34.18 -57.12
C ILE A 114 65.01 -33.01 -57.28
N ALA A 115 64.55 -31.76 -57.12
CA ALA A 115 65.42 -30.58 -57.20
C ALA A 115 66.56 -30.63 -56.18
N ARG A 116 66.31 -31.19 -54.98
CA ARG A 116 67.37 -31.43 -53.97
C ARG A 116 68.31 -32.57 -54.36
N ALA A 117 67.78 -33.66 -54.92
CA ALA A 117 68.56 -34.83 -55.32
C ALA A 117 69.39 -34.61 -56.60
N ASN A 118 68.89 -33.79 -57.51
CA ASN A 118 69.50 -33.45 -58.79
C ASN A 118 69.17 -32.00 -59.20
N PRO A 119 69.96 -31.01 -58.74
CA PRO A 119 69.74 -29.60 -59.05
C PRO A 119 69.86 -29.24 -60.54
N ARG A 120 70.39 -30.14 -61.38
CA ARG A 120 70.46 -29.95 -62.84
C ARG A 120 69.17 -30.34 -63.55
N ALA A 121 68.31 -31.12 -62.88
CA ALA A 121 67.07 -31.64 -63.46
C ALA A 121 65.89 -30.67 -63.32
N VAL A 122 65.85 -29.87 -62.24
CA VAL A 122 64.80 -28.88 -61.94
C VAL A 122 65.47 -27.55 -61.58
N GLY A 123 65.14 -26.48 -62.31
CA GLY A 123 65.73 -25.15 -62.10
C GLY A 123 65.22 -24.45 -60.84
N GLN A 124 65.91 -23.40 -60.40
CA GLN A 124 65.54 -22.63 -59.19
C GLN A 124 64.17 -21.93 -59.34
N GLU A 125 63.85 -21.42 -60.53
CA GLU A 125 62.53 -20.86 -60.87
C GLU A 125 61.43 -21.92 -60.79
N GLU A 126 61.71 -23.16 -61.24
CA GLU A 126 60.76 -24.27 -61.15
C GLU A 126 60.51 -24.70 -59.71
N VAL A 127 61.53 -24.60 -58.84
CA VAL A 127 61.40 -24.83 -57.39
C VAL A 127 60.52 -23.76 -56.74
N GLN A 128 60.68 -22.49 -57.12
CA GLN A 128 59.83 -21.40 -56.63
C GLN A 128 58.37 -21.59 -57.07
N CYS A 129 58.13 -21.93 -58.33
CA CYS A 129 56.80 -22.26 -58.85
C CYS A 129 56.19 -23.47 -58.14
N ALA A 130 56.94 -24.56 -57.94
CA ALA A 130 56.46 -25.75 -57.24
C ALA A 130 56.09 -25.44 -55.78
N ASN A 131 56.88 -24.59 -55.11
CA ASN A 131 56.59 -24.18 -53.73
C ASN A 131 55.35 -23.29 -53.66
N ALA A 132 55.20 -22.33 -54.57
CA ALA A 132 54.01 -21.50 -54.67
C ALA A 132 52.74 -22.34 -54.97
N LEU A 133 52.81 -23.25 -55.95
CA LEU A 133 51.70 -24.15 -56.29
C LEU A 133 51.35 -25.10 -55.14
N LEU A 134 52.34 -25.60 -54.39
CA LEU A 134 52.11 -26.44 -53.22
C LEU A 134 51.30 -25.71 -52.14
N HIS A 135 51.65 -24.45 -51.84
CA HIS A 135 50.89 -23.63 -50.89
C HIS A 135 49.49 -23.27 -51.41
N LEU A 136 49.30 -23.16 -52.72
CA LEU A 136 47.99 -22.91 -53.33
C LEU A 136 47.08 -24.17 -53.39
N CYS A 137 47.62 -25.38 -53.23
CA CYS A 137 46.82 -26.61 -53.13
C CYS A 137 46.05 -26.73 -51.80
N THR A 138 46.57 -26.11 -50.74
CA THR A 138 45.91 -25.99 -49.43
C THR A 138 45.96 -24.52 -48.99
N PRO A 139 45.18 -23.67 -49.66
CA PRO A 139 45.39 -22.23 -49.58
C PRO A 139 44.99 -21.69 -48.20
N ASP A 140 45.92 -21.00 -47.54
CA ASP A 140 45.59 -20.04 -46.48
C ASP A 140 45.25 -18.71 -47.16
N ILE A 141 44.02 -18.23 -46.93
CA ILE A 141 43.42 -17.07 -47.60
C ILE A 141 44.31 -15.83 -47.48
N SER A 142 44.97 -15.64 -46.34
CA SER A 142 45.88 -14.50 -46.09
C SER A 142 47.17 -14.53 -46.94
N SER A 143 47.47 -15.70 -47.53
CA SER A 143 48.71 -15.98 -48.25
C SER A 143 48.52 -16.21 -49.75
N ILE A 144 47.30 -16.45 -50.22
CA ILE A 144 46.98 -16.74 -51.63
C ILE A 144 47.58 -15.67 -52.55
N GLY A 145 47.35 -14.39 -52.27
CA GLY A 145 47.85 -13.29 -53.08
C GLY A 145 49.37 -13.28 -53.23
N ARG A 146 50.08 -13.56 -52.13
CA ARG A 146 51.55 -13.64 -52.12
C ARG A 146 52.06 -14.76 -53.03
N TYR A 147 51.44 -15.94 -52.96
CA TYR A 147 51.86 -17.09 -53.76
C TYR A 147 51.43 -16.98 -55.23
N ILE A 148 50.27 -16.39 -55.53
CA ILE A 148 49.87 -16.03 -56.90
C ILE A 148 50.89 -15.05 -57.49
N LEU A 149 51.23 -13.99 -56.76
CA LEU A 149 52.20 -13.01 -57.22
C LEU A 149 53.59 -13.63 -57.43
N THR A 150 54.03 -14.48 -56.52
CA THR A 150 55.30 -15.23 -56.67
C THR A 150 55.26 -16.11 -57.92
N LEU A 151 54.16 -16.82 -58.16
CA LEU A 151 54.02 -17.70 -59.31
C LEU A 151 54.02 -16.92 -60.64
N THR A 152 53.22 -15.86 -60.75
CA THR A 152 53.09 -15.09 -62.00
C THR A 152 54.35 -14.29 -62.31
N THR A 153 55.06 -13.79 -61.30
CA THR A 153 56.36 -13.12 -61.48
C THR A 153 57.45 -14.08 -61.93
N THR A 154 57.58 -15.25 -61.29
CA THR A 154 58.55 -16.27 -61.71
C THR A 154 58.25 -16.80 -63.12
N LEU A 155 56.98 -16.93 -63.50
CA LEU A 155 56.60 -17.35 -64.87
C LEU A 155 56.89 -16.27 -65.92
N ALA A 156 56.78 -14.98 -65.57
CA ALA A 156 57.11 -13.87 -66.45
C ALA A 156 58.62 -13.70 -66.68
N ALA A 157 59.46 -14.11 -65.72
CA ALA A 157 60.92 -13.91 -65.75
C ALA A 157 61.70 -14.86 -66.68
N GLY A 158 61.06 -15.87 -67.29
CA GLY A 158 61.74 -16.75 -68.27
C GLY A 158 61.27 -18.20 -68.33
N ALA A 159 60.34 -18.62 -67.46
CA ALA A 159 59.89 -20.00 -67.39
C ALA A 159 58.80 -20.37 -68.44
N GLN A 160 58.89 -19.93 -69.69
CA GLN A 160 57.89 -20.30 -70.73
C GLN A 160 58.37 -21.36 -71.74
N GLY A 161 59.64 -21.80 -71.67
CA GLY A 161 60.21 -22.67 -72.70
C GLY A 161 60.16 -24.19 -72.48
N ASN A 162 60.04 -24.70 -71.24
CA ASN A 162 60.08 -26.16 -71.00
C ASN A 162 59.67 -26.57 -69.57
N VAL A 163 58.57 -25.99 -69.08
CA VAL A 163 58.18 -26.10 -67.67
C VAL A 163 57.38 -27.36 -67.39
N ILE A 164 57.80 -28.09 -66.36
CA ILE A 164 57.26 -29.39 -65.92
C ILE A 164 55.76 -29.32 -65.51
N PHE A 165 55.21 -28.11 -65.36
CA PHE A 165 53.92 -27.84 -64.73
C PHE A 165 52.77 -27.47 -65.71
N SER A 166 52.98 -27.49 -67.04
CA SER A 166 52.08 -26.90 -68.07
C SER A 166 50.54 -27.02 -67.85
N PRO A 167 49.94 -28.18 -67.49
CA PRO A 167 48.49 -28.28 -67.22
C PRO A 167 48.03 -27.79 -65.84
N ILE A 168 48.94 -27.65 -64.88
CA ILE A 168 48.67 -27.34 -63.46
C ILE A 168 48.83 -25.85 -63.17
N VAL A 169 49.70 -25.17 -63.94
CA VAL A 169 50.07 -23.76 -63.75
C VAL A 169 48.88 -22.81 -63.77
N ASN A 170 47.82 -23.15 -64.51
CA ASN A 170 46.61 -22.34 -64.55
C ASN A 170 45.51 -22.90 -63.64
N SER A 171 45.34 -24.22 -63.58
CA SER A 171 44.21 -24.84 -62.84
C SER A 171 44.29 -24.68 -61.31
N VAL A 172 45.48 -24.84 -60.70
CA VAL A 172 45.64 -24.69 -59.24
C VAL A 172 45.49 -23.24 -58.79
N PRO A 173 46.15 -22.25 -59.42
CA PRO A 173 45.95 -20.85 -59.04
C PRO A 173 44.52 -20.39 -59.31
N THR A 174 43.86 -20.83 -60.39
CA THR A 174 42.45 -20.50 -60.63
C THR A 174 41.56 -21.08 -59.53
N ALA A 175 41.76 -22.33 -59.11
CA ALA A 175 41.01 -22.92 -57.99
C ALA A 175 41.25 -22.19 -56.66
N ALA A 176 42.50 -21.84 -56.33
CA ALA A 176 42.82 -21.06 -55.13
C ALA A 176 42.24 -19.63 -55.21
N CYS A 177 42.23 -19.02 -56.40
CA CYS A 177 41.63 -17.71 -56.62
C CYS A 177 40.10 -17.76 -56.47
N GLN A 178 39.43 -18.83 -56.91
CA GLN A 178 38.00 -19.04 -56.66
C GLN A 178 37.67 -19.14 -55.16
N VAL A 179 38.52 -19.80 -54.37
CA VAL A 179 38.39 -19.83 -52.90
C VAL A 179 38.49 -18.41 -52.33
N LEU A 180 39.46 -17.61 -52.79
CA LEU A 180 39.59 -16.21 -52.37
C LEU A 180 38.37 -15.38 -52.76
N VAL A 181 37.84 -15.53 -53.98
CA VAL A 181 36.63 -14.82 -54.45
C VAL A 181 35.42 -15.20 -53.61
N GLN A 182 35.24 -16.49 -53.33
CA GLN A 182 34.13 -16.96 -52.49
C GLN A 182 34.22 -16.38 -51.08
N GLU A 183 35.40 -16.36 -50.48
CA GLU A 183 35.60 -15.77 -49.16
C GLU A 183 35.35 -14.26 -49.17
N LEU A 184 35.87 -13.54 -50.16
CA LEU A 184 35.63 -12.10 -50.29
C LEU A 184 34.15 -11.77 -50.45
N GLU A 185 33.37 -12.60 -51.15
CA GLU A 185 31.92 -12.45 -51.21
C GLU A 185 31.24 -12.73 -49.86
N VAL A 186 31.70 -13.72 -49.10
CA VAL A 186 31.20 -13.96 -47.73
C VAL A 186 31.48 -12.74 -46.85
N LEU A 187 32.70 -12.21 -46.85
CA LEU A 187 33.09 -11.04 -46.05
C LEU A 187 32.33 -9.79 -46.47
N LYS A 188 32.11 -9.60 -47.77
CA LYS A 188 31.26 -8.53 -48.31
C LYS A 188 29.81 -8.65 -47.83
N THR A 189 29.24 -9.85 -47.82
CA THR A 189 27.86 -10.04 -47.30
C THR A 189 27.77 -9.79 -45.80
N ALA A 190 28.83 -10.12 -45.05
CA ALA A 190 28.94 -9.87 -43.62
C ALA A 190 29.33 -8.41 -43.28
N CYS A 191 29.79 -7.63 -44.26
CA CYS A 191 30.42 -6.32 -44.06
C CYS A 191 31.67 -6.36 -43.13
N ASP A 192 32.39 -7.49 -43.08
CA ASP A 192 33.68 -7.58 -42.40
C ASP A 192 34.79 -7.00 -43.28
N TRP A 193 34.76 -5.69 -43.40
CA TRP A 193 35.69 -4.94 -44.23
C TRP A 193 37.12 -4.96 -43.69
N SER A 194 37.31 -5.16 -42.37
CA SER A 194 38.65 -5.27 -41.79
C SER A 194 39.38 -6.50 -42.33
N TRP A 195 38.72 -7.66 -42.31
CA TRP A 195 39.32 -8.88 -42.82
C TRP A 195 39.37 -8.88 -44.36
N ALA A 196 38.32 -8.38 -45.03
CA ALA A 196 38.31 -8.26 -46.48
C ALA A 196 39.49 -7.41 -47.00
N HIS A 197 39.78 -6.27 -46.34
CA HIS A 197 40.92 -5.42 -46.68
C HIS A 197 42.25 -6.16 -46.49
N ALA A 198 42.44 -6.85 -45.37
CA ALA A 198 43.66 -7.57 -45.08
C ALA A 198 43.98 -8.66 -46.14
N VAL A 199 42.97 -9.33 -46.69
CA VAL A 199 43.17 -10.38 -47.71
C VAL A 199 43.19 -9.84 -49.14
N SER A 200 42.68 -8.63 -49.40
CA SER A 200 42.63 -8.00 -50.74
C SER A 200 43.70 -6.92 -50.98
N GLU A 201 44.38 -6.42 -49.93
CA GLU A 201 45.32 -5.29 -50.00
C GLU A 201 46.39 -5.44 -51.11
N TRP A 202 46.89 -6.65 -51.31
CA TRP A 202 47.91 -6.95 -52.33
C TRP A 202 47.46 -6.63 -53.77
N LEU A 203 46.15 -6.62 -54.05
CA LEU A 203 45.60 -6.31 -55.36
C LEU A 203 45.88 -4.87 -55.79
N ALA A 204 46.00 -3.94 -54.83
CA ALA A 204 46.31 -2.54 -55.08
C ALA A 204 47.65 -2.34 -55.80
N GLY A 205 48.62 -3.26 -55.61
CA GLY A 205 49.95 -3.19 -56.22
C GLY A 205 50.07 -3.90 -57.58
N VAL A 206 49.01 -4.57 -58.06
CA VAL A 206 49.06 -5.39 -59.29
C VAL A 206 49.04 -4.58 -60.60
N PRO A 207 48.14 -3.60 -60.81
CA PRO A 207 47.94 -2.94 -62.11
C PRO A 207 49.17 -2.20 -62.67
N ALA A 208 50.13 -1.83 -61.80
CA ALA A 208 51.28 -1.01 -62.18
C ALA A 208 52.59 -1.79 -62.35
N ILE A 209 52.67 -3.03 -61.83
CA ILE A 209 53.96 -3.72 -61.62
C ILE A 209 54.01 -5.09 -62.32
N TYR A 210 52.87 -5.76 -62.56
CA TYR A 210 52.86 -7.17 -62.97
C TYR A 210 51.82 -7.51 -64.07
N PRO A 211 52.13 -7.25 -65.35
CA PRO A 211 51.18 -7.44 -66.47
C PRO A 211 50.72 -8.91 -66.66
N THR A 212 51.56 -9.89 -66.33
CA THR A 212 51.20 -11.32 -66.38
C THR A 212 50.18 -11.68 -65.30
N THR A 213 50.27 -11.07 -64.11
CA THR A 213 49.32 -11.25 -63.02
C THR A 213 47.98 -10.62 -63.36
N GLU A 214 48.00 -9.44 -63.98
CA GLU A 214 46.80 -8.72 -64.43
C GLU A 214 45.97 -9.56 -65.41
N ASN A 215 46.61 -10.13 -66.43
CA ASN A 215 45.95 -11.01 -67.40
C ASN A 215 45.33 -12.24 -66.75
N PHE A 216 46.01 -12.84 -65.76
CA PHE A 216 45.46 -13.95 -65.00
C PHE A 216 44.23 -13.53 -64.18
N LEU A 217 44.30 -12.42 -63.44
CA LEU A 217 43.19 -11.92 -62.63
C LEU A 217 41.98 -11.51 -63.47
N ASN A 218 42.17 -10.91 -64.63
CA ASN A 218 41.09 -10.59 -65.57
C ASN A 218 40.28 -11.84 -65.99
N SER A 219 40.93 -13.01 -66.04
CA SER A 219 40.27 -14.28 -66.38
C SER A 219 39.67 -15.02 -65.17
N SER A 220 40.31 -14.93 -64.00
CA SER A 220 39.98 -15.78 -62.83
C SER A 220 39.27 -15.03 -61.70
N PHE A 221 39.28 -13.70 -61.67
CA PHE A 221 38.64 -12.85 -60.66
C PHE A 221 38.04 -11.58 -61.28
N PRO A 222 36.83 -11.63 -61.87
CA PRO A 222 36.26 -10.53 -62.66
C PRO A 222 36.16 -9.14 -61.99
N ASP A 223 35.96 -9.08 -60.67
CA ASP A 223 35.81 -7.81 -59.92
C ASP A 223 37.10 -7.37 -59.18
N TRP A 224 38.26 -7.99 -59.46
CA TRP A 224 39.51 -7.72 -58.75
C TRP A 224 39.93 -6.23 -58.79
N GLN A 225 39.60 -5.52 -59.87
CA GLN A 225 39.90 -4.10 -60.04
C GLN A 225 39.18 -3.22 -59.02
N ILE A 226 37.96 -3.59 -58.62
CA ILE A 226 37.18 -2.86 -57.60
C ILE A 226 37.90 -2.96 -56.25
N TRP A 227 38.37 -4.16 -55.90
CA TRP A 227 39.15 -4.41 -54.69
C TRP A 227 40.54 -3.75 -54.76
N ALA A 228 41.15 -3.65 -55.94
CA ALA A 228 42.42 -2.97 -56.16
C ALA A 228 42.32 -1.43 -56.05
N LEU A 229 41.17 -0.85 -56.40
CA LEU A 229 40.87 0.58 -56.28
C LEU A 229 40.43 0.98 -54.86
N TRP A 230 39.95 0.02 -54.06
CA TRP A 230 39.42 0.27 -52.72
C TRP A 230 40.48 0.85 -51.77
N ARG A 231 40.21 2.03 -51.19
CA ARG A 231 41.06 2.69 -50.18
C ARG A 231 40.22 3.12 -48.98
N PRO A 232 39.85 2.19 -48.08
CA PRO A 232 39.07 2.51 -46.89
C PRO A 232 39.91 3.27 -45.85
N ASP A 233 39.23 3.96 -44.93
CA ASP A 233 39.84 4.41 -43.68
C ASP A 233 40.09 3.19 -42.76
N THR A 234 41.34 2.76 -42.71
CA THR A 234 41.76 1.60 -41.90
C THR A 234 41.54 1.81 -40.41
N SER A 235 41.58 3.04 -39.90
CA SER A 235 41.34 3.34 -38.48
C SER A 235 39.88 3.04 -38.12
N ARG A 236 38.97 3.45 -39.00
CA ARG A 236 37.53 3.18 -38.88
C ARG A 236 37.21 1.69 -38.93
N LEU A 237 37.83 0.95 -39.85
CA LEU A 237 37.63 -0.50 -39.95
C LEU A 237 38.03 -1.24 -38.67
N VAL A 238 39.12 -0.82 -38.01
CA VAL A 238 39.56 -1.40 -36.74
C VAL A 238 38.59 -1.06 -35.61
N LEU A 239 38.05 0.17 -35.58
CA LEU A 239 37.07 0.59 -34.58
C LEU A 239 35.76 -0.20 -34.70
N TRP A 240 35.24 -0.36 -35.91
CA TRP A 240 33.95 -1.02 -36.13
C TRP A 240 33.98 -2.53 -35.91
N LYS A 241 35.15 -3.16 -35.85
CA LYS A 241 35.30 -4.56 -35.45
C LYS A 241 34.79 -4.84 -34.03
N GLN A 242 34.64 -3.80 -33.21
CA GLN A 242 34.10 -3.91 -31.85
C GLN A 242 32.59 -4.13 -31.81
N LEU A 243 31.88 -3.88 -32.91
CA LEU A 243 30.43 -4.12 -33.01
C LEU A 243 30.13 -5.61 -32.92
N ASP A 244 29.04 -5.96 -32.24
CA ASP A 244 28.60 -7.34 -32.18
C ASP A 244 28.00 -7.81 -33.54
N PRO A 245 27.89 -9.12 -33.79
CA PRO A 245 27.41 -9.62 -35.09
C PRO A 245 25.99 -9.18 -35.47
N GLU A 246 25.11 -8.92 -34.49
CA GLU A 246 23.73 -8.53 -34.77
C GLU A 246 23.65 -7.01 -35.03
N GLU A 247 24.43 -6.20 -34.32
CA GLU A 247 24.63 -4.77 -34.59
C GLU A 247 25.21 -4.56 -36.00
N GLN A 248 26.24 -5.34 -36.38
CA GLN A 248 26.83 -5.28 -37.72
C GLN A 248 25.80 -5.57 -38.81
N LYS A 249 24.95 -6.58 -38.60
CA LYS A 249 23.89 -6.96 -39.55
C LYS A 249 22.81 -5.88 -39.67
N GLN A 250 22.45 -5.20 -38.58
CA GLN A 250 21.48 -4.11 -38.58
C GLN A 250 22.05 -2.82 -39.19
N LEU A 251 23.34 -2.56 -38.99
CA LEU A 251 24.06 -1.39 -39.54
C LEU A 251 24.70 -1.64 -40.90
N ARG A 252 24.49 -2.81 -41.53
CA ARG A 252 25.16 -3.24 -42.77
C ARG A 252 25.18 -2.19 -43.89
N ASN A 253 24.10 -1.42 -44.06
CA ASN A 253 23.99 -0.44 -45.13
C ASN A 253 24.78 0.84 -44.85
N ILE A 254 25.07 1.13 -43.58
CA ILE A 254 25.98 2.19 -43.15
C ILE A 254 27.42 1.69 -43.22
N LEU A 255 27.70 0.46 -42.75
CA LEU A 255 29.02 -0.15 -42.85
C LEU A 255 29.48 -0.31 -44.30
N ALA A 256 28.56 -0.62 -45.22
CA ALA A 256 28.84 -0.72 -46.65
C ALA A 256 29.40 0.57 -47.27
N LEU A 257 29.18 1.74 -46.65
CA LEU A 257 29.69 3.03 -47.13
C LEU A 257 31.23 3.08 -47.13
N GLU A 258 31.88 2.35 -46.22
CA GLU A 258 33.35 2.20 -46.17
C GLU A 258 33.86 1.06 -47.06
N GLY A 259 32.97 0.25 -47.61
CA GLY A 259 33.30 -0.86 -48.50
C GLY A 259 33.70 -0.39 -49.92
N PRO A 260 34.14 -1.34 -50.77
CA PRO A 260 34.48 -1.05 -52.16
C PRO A 260 33.30 -0.50 -52.98
N ASP A 261 33.59 0.34 -53.97
CA ASP A 261 32.58 0.90 -54.88
C ASP A 261 32.12 -0.15 -55.91
N PHE A 262 31.16 -0.99 -55.51
CA PHE A 262 30.50 -1.91 -56.44
C PHE A 262 29.42 -1.25 -57.30
N LEU A 263 29.10 0.04 -57.08
CA LEU A 263 28.03 0.75 -57.77
C LEU A 263 28.52 1.40 -59.06
N LEU A 264 29.50 2.29 -58.95
CA LEU A 264 30.09 3.01 -60.09
C LEU A 264 31.42 2.39 -60.53
N LYS A 265 32.06 1.55 -59.70
CA LYS A 265 33.31 0.84 -59.98
C LYS A 265 34.49 1.76 -60.33
N ILE A 266 34.45 3.02 -59.90
CA ILE A 266 35.47 4.04 -60.22
C ILE A 266 36.03 4.74 -58.98
N ASN A 267 35.28 4.77 -57.87
CA ASN A 267 35.69 5.47 -56.66
C ASN A 267 36.41 4.55 -55.69
N SER A 268 37.12 5.15 -54.74
CA SER A 268 37.89 4.39 -53.76
C SER A 268 37.01 3.75 -52.69
N THR A 269 35.80 4.26 -52.47
CA THR A 269 34.83 3.72 -51.48
C THR A 269 33.39 3.95 -51.97
N LEU A 270 32.42 3.19 -51.44
CA LEU A 270 31.01 3.38 -51.78
C LEU A 270 30.48 4.76 -51.36
N ARG A 271 30.94 5.33 -50.23
CA ARG A 271 30.54 6.69 -49.80
C ARG A 271 30.89 7.76 -50.84
N GLU A 272 32.01 7.63 -51.53
CA GLU A 272 32.43 8.57 -52.59
C GLU A 272 31.57 8.41 -53.83
N ALA A 273 31.16 7.17 -54.14
CA ALA A 273 30.27 6.88 -55.25
C ALA A 273 28.83 7.38 -55.05
N LEU A 274 28.39 7.51 -53.80
CA LEU A 274 27.05 7.99 -53.44
C LEU A 274 26.94 9.52 -53.42
N VAL A 275 28.05 10.25 -53.41
CA VAL A 275 28.04 11.71 -53.57
C VAL A 275 27.83 12.04 -55.05
N PRO A 276 26.68 12.61 -55.44
CA PRO A 276 26.39 12.85 -56.84
C PRO A 276 27.40 13.82 -57.46
N VAL A 277 28.00 13.45 -58.59
CA VAL A 277 28.81 14.37 -59.39
C VAL A 277 27.91 15.43 -60.06
N HIS A 278 26.60 15.19 -60.20
CA HIS A 278 25.61 16.09 -60.82
C HIS A 278 24.32 16.14 -59.98
N HIS A 279 23.65 17.30 -59.92
CA HIS A 279 22.43 17.52 -59.13
C HIS A 279 21.33 16.50 -59.47
N PRO A 280 20.75 15.79 -58.48
CA PRO A 280 19.61 14.92 -58.70
C PRO A 280 18.36 15.75 -59.04
N PRO A 281 17.48 15.29 -59.96
CA PRO A 281 16.24 15.98 -60.30
C PRO A 281 15.22 16.07 -59.13
N ASP A 282 15.35 15.22 -58.10
CA ASP A 282 14.53 15.21 -56.88
C ASP A 282 15.37 15.51 -55.61
N GLY A 283 16.32 16.45 -55.74
CA GLY A 283 17.53 16.67 -54.93
C GLY A 283 17.41 16.99 -53.43
N HIS A 284 16.84 16.11 -52.62
CA HIS A 284 16.82 16.24 -51.16
C HIS A 284 17.35 15.04 -50.37
N PHE A 285 17.82 13.95 -51.00
CA PHE A 285 18.31 12.78 -50.28
C PHE A 285 19.53 12.10 -50.94
N VAL A 286 20.45 11.59 -50.13
CA VAL A 286 21.45 10.58 -50.51
C VAL A 286 21.00 9.24 -49.94
N SER A 287 20.96 8.18 -50.75
CA SER A 287 20.48 6.87 -50.27
C SER A 287 21.26 5.69 -50.83
N HIS A 288 21.37 4.64 -50.01
CA HIS A 288 21.88 3.33 -50.38
C HIS A 288 21.08 2.25 -49.65
N LYS A 289 20.24 1.51 -50.38
CA LYS A 289 19.32 0.52 -49.80
C LYS A 289 18.45 1.15 -48.72
N THR A 290 18.59 0.75 -47.45
CA THR A 290 17.81 1.34 -46.33
C THR A 290 18.49 2.55 -45.69
N PHE A 291 19.74 2.87 -46.06
CA PHE A 291 20.38 4.10 -45.62
C PHE A 291 19.86 5.26 -46.45
N SER A 292 19.40 6.33 -45.79
CA SER A 292 19.01 7.59 -46.43
C SER A 292 19.41 8.78 -45.55
N VAL A 293 19.87 9.87 -46.16
CA VAL A 293 20.24 11.13 -45.47
C VAL A 293 19.60 12.30 -46.21
N LYS A 294 18.92 13.19 -45.47
CA LYS A 294 18.23 14.36 -46.03
C LYS A 294 19.18 15.55 -46.18
N LEU A 295 19.23 16.10 -47.38
CA LEU A 295 19.97 17.31 -47.77
C LEU A 295 19.05 18.53 -47.74
N GLY A 296 19.57 19.66 -47.25
CA GLY A 296 18.89 20.94 -47.24
C GLY A 296 18.98 21.66 -48.58
N ASN A 297 20.19 21.83 -49.11
CA ASN A 297 20.47 22.55 -50.35
C ASN A 297 20.88 21.64 -51.53
N GLY A 298 21.07 20.34 -51.27
CA GLY A 298 21.29 19.34 -52.33
C GLY A 298 22.66 19.45 -53.01
N THR A 299 23.63 20.12 -52.37
CA THR A 299 24.97 20.28 -52.92
C THR A 299 25.83 19.03 -52.67
N PRO A 300 26.77 18.68 -53.58
CA PRO A 300 27.71 17.57 -53.35
C PRO A 300 28.55 17.74 -52.08
N SER A 301 28.88 18.99 -51.71
CA SER A 301 29.61 19.31 -50.47
C SER A 301 28.77 19.02 -49.21
N GLU A 302 27.48 19.37 -49.22
CA GLU A 302 26.57 19.02 -48.13
C GLU A 302 26.39 17.51 -48.00
N ALA A 303 26.21 16.81 -49.13
CA ALA A 303 26.11 15.35 -49.17
C ALA A 303 27.34 14.67 -48.54
N HIS A 304 28.54 15.10 -48.92
CA HIS A 304 29.78 14.59 -48.35
C HIS A 304 29.86 14.86 -46.84
N THR A 305 29.51 16.09 -46.42
CA THR A 305 29.54 16.49 -45.01
C THR A 305 28.58 15.64 -44.17
N LYS A 306 27.33 15.46 -44.60
CA LYS A 306 26.33 14.71 -43.83
C LYS A 306 26.59 13.20 -43.81
N VAL A 307 27.06 12.63 -44.92
CA VAL A 307 27.47 11.21 -44.95
C VAL A 307 28.64 10.98 -43.99
N ASN A 308 29.67 11.82 -44.04
CA ASN A 308 30.78 11.73 -43.09
C ASN A 308 30.33 11.97 -41.65
N GLN A 309 29.38 12.88 -41.41
CA GLN A 309 28.83 13.09 -40.07
C GLN A 309 28.17 11.83 -39.51
N VAL A 310 27.41 11.06 -40.30
CA VAL A 310 26.86 9.77 -39.86
C VAL A 310 27.97 8.78 -39.51
N LEU A 311 29.02 8.72 -40.34
CA LEU A 311 30.15 7.82 -40.12
C LEU A 311 30.95 8.21 -38.87
N GLU A 312 31.21 9.49 -38.64
CA GLU A 312 31.86 10.01 -37.43
C GLU A 312 31.02 9.76 -36.16
N ILE A 313 29.68 9.82 -36.27
CA ILE A 313 28.77 9.46 -35.18
C ILE A 313 28.94 7.97 -34.83
N LEU A 314 29.01 7.09 -35.84
CA LEU A 314 29.26 5.67 -35.62
C LEU A 314 30.67 5.43 -35.04
N ASP A 315 31.69 6.11 -35.54
CA ASP A 315 33.07 6.04 -35.03
C ASP A 315 33.14 6.36 -33.53
N ARG A 316 32.48 7.46 -33.11
CA ARG A 316 32.40 7.87 -31.70
C ARG A 316 31.55 6.93 -30.86
N ALA A 317 30.48 6.37 -31.42
CA ALA A 317 29.65 5.39 -30.72
C ALA A 317 30.47 4.13 -30.40
N CYS A 318 31.23 3.61 -31.38
CA CYS A 318 32.12 2.47 -31.19
C CYS A 318 33.27 2.77 -30.22
N SER A 319 33.82 4.00 -30.22
CA SER A 319 35.02 4.30 -29.42
C SER A 319 34.75 4.78 -27.99
N SER A 320 33.67 5.54 -27.77
CA SER A 320 33.47 6.31 -26.54
C SER A 320 32.08 6.17 -25.92
N CYS A 321 31.05 5.78 -26.69
CA CYS A 321 29.67 5.72 -26.20
C CYS A 321 28.86 4.60 -26.90
N PRO A 322 29.12 3.31 -26.57
CA PRO A 322 28.43 2.18 -27.23
C PRO A 322 26.91 2.20 -27.05
N SER A 323 26.42 2.84 -25.98
CA SER A 323 24.98 3.04 -25.73
C SER A 323 24.25 3.87 -26.78
N THR A 324 24.97 4.57 -27.68
CA THR A 324 24.36 5.28 -28.82
C THR A 324 24.03 4.33 -29.99
N ILE A 325 24.64 3.14 -30.06
CA ILE A 325 24.45 2.20 -31.18
C ILE A 325 22.98 1.79 -31.37
N PRO A 326 22.21 1.43 -30.33
CA PRO A 326 20.78 1.13 -30.47
C PRO A 326 19.97 2.31 -31.02
N LEU A 327 20.34 3.54 -30.64
CA LEU A 327 19.69 4.76 -31.13
C LEU A 327 19.96 4.99 -32.62
N LEU A 328 21.20 4.77 -33.05
CA LEU A 328 21.60 4.85 -34.45
C LEU A 328 20.85 3.82 -35.30
N ILE A 329 20.75 2.59 -34.81
CA ILE A 329 19.98 1.50 -35.43
C ILE A 329 18.50 1.89 -35.57
N HIS A 330 17.89 2.45 -34.51
CA HIS A 330 16.50 2.84 -34.53
C HIS A 330 16.21 3.91 -35.60
N ILE A 331 17.01 4.97 -35.65
CA ILE A 331 16.88 6.04 -36.65
C ILE A 331 17.09 5.50 -38.06
N ALA A 332 18.11 4.64 -38.25
CA ALA A 332 18.37 3.99 -39.54
C ALA A 332 17.20 3.09 -40.00
N SER A 333 16.41 2.55 -39.08
CA SER A 333 15.25 1.69 -39.39
C SER A 333 13.95 2.46 -39.70
N GLN A 334 13.79 3.70 -39.22
CA GLN A 334 12.51 4.44 -39.21
C GLN A 334 12.33 5.45 -40.36
N GLY A 335 13.36 5.74 -41.17
CA GLY A 335 13.22 6.68 -42.29
C GLY A 335 14.45 7.49 -42.69
N GLY A 336 15.60 7.22 -42.06
CA GLY A 336 16.87 7.86 -42.41
C GLY A 336 17.25 9.06 -41.54
N PHE A 337 18.39 9.66 -41.86
CA PHE A 337 19.01 10.74 -41.10
C PHE A 337 18.57 12.11 -41.62
N ASP A 338 17.85 12.87 -40.82
CA ASP A 338 17.56 14.28 -41.06
C ASP A 338 18.40 15.18 -40.14
N GLU A 339 18.27 16.49 -40.33
CA GLU A 339 19.02 17.49 -39.57
C GLU A 339 18.76 17.42 -38.06
N GLU A 340 17.53 17.09 -37.66
CA GLU A 340 17.14 16.97 -36.26
C GLU A 340 17.78 15.73 -35.62
N ASN A 341 17.63 14.56 -36.25
CA ASN A 341 18.18 13.29 -35.78
C ASN A 341 19.71 13.32 -35.72
N LEU A 342 20.38 13.98 -36.66
CA LEU A 342 21.85 14.16 -36.65
C LEU A 342 22.30 15.04 -35.47
N ARG A 343 21.56 16.11 -35.13
CA ARG A 343 21.85 16.94 -33.96
C ARG A 343 21.66 16.18 -32.66
N ILE A 344 20.59 15.39 -32.54
CA ILE A 344 20.34 14.54 -31.37
C ILE A 344 21.48 13.53 -31.21
N LEU A 345 21.82 12.77 -32.25
CA LEU A 345 22.89 11.77 -32.21
C LEU A 345 24.26 12.39 -31.87
N THR A 346 24.57 13.55 -32.46
CA THR A 346 25.80 14.30 -32.16
C THR A 346 25.83 14.76 -30.69
N GLY A 347 24.71 15.29 -30.19
CA GLY A 347 24.57 15.73 -28.80
C GLY A 347 24.72 14.58 -27.79
N VAL A 348 24.11 13.43 -28.07
CA VAL A 348 24.23 12.22 -27.24
C VAL A 348 25.68 11.71 -27.25
N ASN A 349 26.34 11.63 -28.40
CA ASN A 349 27.74 11.22 -28.47
C ASN A 349 28.69 12.17 -27.73
N ASN A 350 28.44 13.47 -27.79
CA ASN A 350 29.24 14.47 -27.07
C ASN A 350 29.04 14.40 -25.56
N SER A 351 27.88 13.89 -25.09
CA SER A 351 27.60 13.74 -23.66
C SER A 351 28.51 12.73 -22.97
N LYS A 352 28.94 11.67 -23.70
CA LYS A 352 29.67 10.51 -23.18
C LYS A 352 28.98 9.80 -21.99
N ASP A 353 27.71 10.10 -21.75
CA ASP A 353 26.94 9.55 -20.64
C ASP A 353 25.95 8.50 -21.16
N PRO A 354 26.11 7.21 -20.80
CA PRO A 354 25.20 6.16 -21.23
C PRO A 354 23.77 6.36 -20.72
N ALA A 355 23.57 7.08 -19.60
CA ALA A 355 22.24 7.37 -19.08
C ALA A 355 21.46 8.33 -19.99
N VAL A 356 22.14 9.27 -20.64
CA VAL A 356 21.54 10.20 -21.61
C VAL A 356 21.08 9.42 -22.85
N ALA A 357 21.92 8.54 -23.38
CA ALA A 357 21.57 7.71 -24.55
C ALA A 357 20.36 6.80 -24.27
N ALA A 358 20.34 6.12 -23.11
CA ALA A 358 19.24 5.26 -22.69
C ALA A 358 17.93 6.03 -22.47
N SER A 359 18.00 7.30 -22.06
CA SER A 359 16.82 8.14 -21.82
C SER A 359 16.26 8.78 -23.09
N VAL A 360 17.10 9.04 -24.10
CA VAL A 360 16.68 9.63 -25.39
C VAL A 360 16.04 8.58 -26.31
N PHE A 361 16.47 7.32 -26.26
CA PHE A 361 15.93 6.25 -27.11
C PHE A 361 14.40 6.09 -26.99
N PRO A 362 13.78 6.04 -25.80
CA PRO A 362 12.32 5.96 -25.65
C PRO A 362 11.54 7.22 -26.07
N LEU A 363 12.20 8.37 -26.20
CA LEU A 363 11.59 9.62 -26.68
C LEU A 363 11.42 9.68 -28.19
N LEU A 364 12.22 8.90 -28.92
CA LEU A 364 12.13 8.80 -30.38
C LEU A 364 11.15 7.72 -30.86
N GLY A 365 10.69 6.84 -29.95
CA GLY A 365 9.61 5.90 -30.19
C GLY A 365 8.20 6.54 -30.18
N SER A 366 7.17 5.76 -30.50
CA SER A 366 5.78 6.27 -30.62
C SER A 366 5.29 6.95 -29.32
N PRO A 367 4.63 8.13 -29.42
CA PRO A 367 4.13 8.86 -28.27
C PRO A 367 2.96 8.12 -27.61
N GLY A 368 3.03 7.84 -26.30
CA GLY A 368 1.86 7.31 -25.58
C GLY A 368 2.09 6.44 -24.34
N ASN A 369 3.33 6.09 -23.99
CA ASN A 369 3.59 5.24 -22.83
C ASN A 369 3.76 6.07 -21.55
N ALA A 370 3.11 5.68 -20.45
CA ALA A 370 3.25 6.33 -19.14
C ALA A 370 4.72 6.42 -18.66
N ASN A 371 5.57 5.48 -19.10
CA ASN A 371 7.01 5.48 -18.84
C ASN A 371 7.75 6.66 -19.48
N GLN A 372 7.22 7.31 -20.52
CA GLN A 372 7.87 8.46 -21.18
C GLN A 372 7.97 9.67 -20.24
N LEU A 373 6.97 9.93 -19.39
CA LEU A 373 7.00 11.08 -18.47
C LEU A 373 8.03 10.93 -17.35
N SER A 374 8.21 9.72 -16.81
CA SER A 374 9.28 9.44 -15.84
C SER A 374 10.67 9.58 -16.47
N ILE A 375 10.80 9.18 -17.74
CA ILE A 375 12.06 9.31 -18.48
C ILE A 375 12.36 10.79 -18.76
N ILE A 376 11.37 11.58 -19.16
CA ILE A 376 11.52 13.03 -19.34
C ILE A 376 11.97 13.69 -18.03
N LYS A 377 11.36 13.32 -16.89
CA LYS A 377 11.74 13.88 -15.58
C LYS A 377 13.20 13.63 -15.24
N ASN A 378 13.69 12.41 -15.43
CA ASN A 378 15.10 12.09 -15.19
C ASN A 378 16.02 12.78 -16.21
N LEU A 379 15.61 12.82 -17.48
CA LEU A 379 16.39 13.46 -18.53
C LEU A 379 16.55 14.96 -18.31
N LEU A 380 15.49 15.66 -17.87
CA LEU A 380 15.56 17.10 -17.60
C LEU A 380 16.54 17.44 -16.48
N GLN A 381 16.56 16.64 -15.41
CA GLN A 381 17.55 16.79 -14.33
C GLN A 381 18.98 16.62 -14.84
N THR A 382 19.23 15.65 -15.74
CA THR A 382 20.56 15.45 -16.34
C THR A 382 20.93 16.59 -17.30
N LEU A 383 19.94 17.10 -18.06
CA LEU A 383 20.17 18.13 -19.06
C LEU A 383 20.39 19.52 -18.47
N GLU A 384 20.16 19.80 -17.18
CA GLU A 384 20.30 21.12 -16.52
C GLU A 384 21.71 21.74 -16.56
N LEU A 385 22.75 20.98 -16.92
CA LEU A 385 24.11 21.51 -17.13
C LEU A 385 24.28 22.20 -18.51
N VAL A 386 24.92 23.37 -18.53
CA VAL A 386 25.14 24.19 -19.74
C VAL A 386 25.87 23.43 -20.85
N SER A 387 26.66 22.42 -20.50
CA SER A 387 27.36 21.50 -21.42
C SER A 387 26.44 20.79 -22.42
N TYR A 388 25.12 20.75 -22.19
CA TYR A 388 24.16 20.05 -23.03
C TYR A 388 23.29 20.97 -23.91
N GLN A 389 23.65 22.24 -24.08
CA GLN A 389 22.83 23.22 -24.83
C GLN A 389 22.40 22.75 -26.23
N GLY A 390 23.31 22.20 -27.04
CA GLY A 390 22.95 21.71 -28.37
C GLY A 390 21.99 20.51 -28.36
N LEU A 391 22.02 19.68 -27.32
CA LEU A 391 21.09 18.57 -27.14
C LEU A 391 19.73 19.06 -26.61
N ARG A 392 19.72 20.08 -25.75
CA ARG A 392 18.49 20.74 -25.28
C ARG A 392 17.70 21.35 -26.44
N ASP A 393 18.36 22.14 -27.29
CA ASP A 393 17.69 22.80 -28.42
C ASP A 393 17.08 21.79 -29.40
N ALA A 394 17.75 20.65 -29.59
CA ALA A 394 17.26 19.58 -30.45
C ALA A 394 16.09 18.79 -29.83
N LEU A 395 16.09 18.56 -28.52
CA LEU A 395 15.05 17.78 -27.83
C LEU A 395 13.86 18.63 -27.35
N ALA A 396 14.03 19.94 -27.16
CA ALA A 396 13.01 20.82 -26.59
C ALA A 396 11.65 20.74 -27.30
N PRO A 397 11.55 20.80 -28.65
CA PRO A 397 10.25 20.71 -29.33
C PRO A 397 9.53 19.39 -29.07
N ARG A 398 10.27 18.27 -28.99
CA ARG A 398 9.70 16.94 -28.73
C ARG A 398 9.26 16.78 -27.28
N ILE A 399 10.09 17.23 -26.34
CA ILE A 399 9.76 17.22 -24.91
C ILE A 399 8.50 18.06 -24.65
N VAL A 400 8.45 19.28 -25.19
CA VAL A 400 7.28 20.16 -25.05
C VAL A 400 6.04 19.52 -25.66
N ALA A 401 6.11 18.98 -26.88
CA ALA A 401 4.96 18.34 -27.51
C ALA A 401 4.39 17.17 -26.67
N VAL A 402 5.26 16.34 -26.08
CA VAL A 402 4.83 15.23 -25.21
C VAL A 402 4.23 15.73 -23.89
N VAL A 403 4.86 16.72 -23.26
CA VAL A 403 4.42 17.27 -21.97
C VAL A 403 3.12 18.06 -22.10
N GLU A 404 2.99 18.94 -23.11
CA GLU A 404 1.75 19.67 -23.38
C GLU A 404 0.60 18.70 -23.68
N ALA A 405 0.81 17.70 -24.55
CA ALA A 405 -0.20 16.69 -24.82
C ALA A 405 -0.59 15.88 -23.56
N ALA A 406 0.37 15.61 -22.66
CA ALA A 406 0.08 14.96 -21.39
C ALA A 406 -0.73 15.86 -20.45
N ILE A 407 -0.39 17.15 -20.35
CA ILE A 407 -1.15 18.12 -19.56
C ILE A 407 -2.57 18.24 -20.07
N VAL A 408 -2.79 18.40 -21.39
CA VAL A 408 -4.15 18.46 -21.97
C VAL A 408 -4.96 17.20 -21.63
N ARG A 409 -4.37 16.02 -21.77
CA ARG A 409 -5.04 14.75 -21.41
C ARG A 409 -5.38 14.67 -19.93
N LEU A 410 -4.47 15.09 -19.05
CA LEU A 410 -4.69 15.09 -17.60
C LEU A 410 -5.72 16.14 -17.17
N GLN A 411 -5.73 17.32 -17.78
CA GLN A 411 -6.75 18.35 -17.58
C GLN A 411 -8.13 17.84 -17.99
N TRP A 412 -8.24 17.17 -19.14
CA TRP A 412 -9.51 16.55 -19.57
C TRP A 412 -9.96 15.46 -18.60
N LYS A 413 -9.03 14.59 -18.17
CA LYS A 413 -9.32 13.56 -17.17
C LYS A 413 -9.76 14.16 -15.83
N LEU A 414 -9.09 15.23 -15.37
CA LEU A 414 -9.43 15.95 -14.15
C LEU A 414 -10.85 16.56 -14.25
N SER A 415 -11.17 17.21 -15.36
CA SER A 415 -12.52 17.75 -15.64
C SER A 415 -13.58 16.64 -15.54
N SER A 416 -13.35 15.50 -16.20
CA SER A 416 -14.28 14.37 -16.16
C SER A 416 -14.44 13.77 -14.77
N GLN A 417 -13.37 13.71 -13.97
CA GLN A 417 -13.44 13.21 -12.59
C GLN A 417 -14.15 14.18 -11.65
N LEU A 418 -14.00 15.49 -11.85
CA LEU A 418 -14.77 16.50 -11.13
C LEU A 418 -16.27 16.38 -11.44
N GLU A 419 -16.65 16.28 -12.71
CA GLU A 419 -18.04 16.11 -13.14
C GLU A 419 -18.69 14.81 -12.64
N SER A 420 -17.91 13.74 -12.51
CA SER A 420 -18.38 12.43 -12.05
C SER A 420 -18.24 12.19 -10.54
N GLY A 421 -17.72 13.17 -9.78
CA GLY A 421 -17.52 13.05 -8.33
C GLY A 421 -16.48 12.01 -7.91
N GLN A 422 -15.56 11.63 -8.81
CA GLN A 422 -14.49 10.68 -8.50
C GLN A 422 -13.33 11.34 -7.73
N ALA A 423 -12.49 10.51 -7.11
CA ALA A 423 -11.26 10.99 -6.47
C ALA A 423 -10.29 11.59 -7.50
N ILE A 424 -9.88 12.84 -7.29
CA ILE A 424 -9.05 13.62 -8.22
C ILE A 424 -7.56 13.63 -7.84
N ASP A 425 -7.19 13.22 -6.62
CA ASP A 425 -5.85 13.39 -6.05
C ASP A 425 -4.72 12.89 -6.95
N GLY A 426 -4.89 11.70 -7.51
CA GLY A 426 -3.87 11.08 -8.36
C GLY A 426 -3.61 11.88 -9.65
N VAL A 427 -4.67 12.39 -10.28
CA VAL A 427 -4.55 13.17 -11.52
C VAL A 427 -4.01 14.55 -11.23
N THR A 428 -4.52 15.22 -10.18
CA THR A 428 -4.07 16.56 -9.77
C THR A 428 -2.61 16.59 -9.35
N ARG A 429 -2.13 15.61 -8.58
CA ARG A 429 -0.71 15.53 -8.20
C ARG A 429 0.21 15.27 -9.40
N THR A 430 -0.23 14.43 -10.33
CA THR A 430 0.53 14.18 -11.57
C THR A 430 0.63 15.45 -12.41
N LEU A 431 -0.49 16.18 -12.55
CA LEU A 431 -0.57 17.45 -13.26
C LEU A 431 0.33 18.52 -12.61
N SER A 432 0.27 18.66 -11.28
CA SER A 432 1.14 19.57 -10.52
C SER A 432 2.62 19.20 -10.65
N SER A 433 2.98 17.91 -10.63
CA SER A 433 4.37 17.49 -10.84
C SER A 433 4.91 17.84 -12.23
N LEU A 434 4.07 17.81 -13.27
CA LEU A 434 4.49 18.18 -14.64
C LEU A 434 4.65 19.68 -14.80
N ALA A 435 3.73 20.47 -14.23
CA ALA A 435 3.83 21.92 -14.27
C ALA A 435 5.04 22.44 -13.48
N ASN A 436 5.30 21.90 -12.28
CA ASN A 436 6.51 22.22 -11.51
C ASN A 436 7.80 21.88 -12.28
N LEU A 437 7.79 20.79 -13.04
CA LEU A 437 8.92 20.38 -13.88
C LEU A 437 9.16 21.36 -15.04
N LEU A 438 8.10 21.90 -15.66
CA LEU A 438 8.22 22.96 -16.66
C LEU A 438 8.73 24.27 -16.04
N GLN A 439 8.21 24.67 -14.88
CA GLN A 439 8.66 25.88 -14.17
C GLN A 439 10.12 25.77 -13.70
N GLY A 440 10.56 24.58 -13.28
CA GLY A 440 11.95 24.32 -12.90
C GLY A 440 12.94 24.26 -14.07
N SER A 441 12.45 24.18 -15.32
CA SER A 441 13.27 24.08 -16.53
C SER A 441 13.09 25.31 -17.44
N PRO A 442 13.61 26.50 -17.08
CA PRO A 442 13.36 27.75 -17.78
C PRO A 442 13.82 27.76 -19.25
N TRP A 443 14.75 26.88 -19.63
CA TRP A 443 15.21 26.74 -21.01
C TRP A 443 14.17 26.13 -21.96
N LEU A 444 13.12 25.48 -21.44
CA LEU A 444 11.99 25.01 -22.24
C LEU A 444 10.96 26.10 -22.54
N ALA A 445 10.96 27.20 -21.77
CA ALA A 445 9.95 28.25 -21.87
C ALA A 445 9.79 28.84 -23.29
N PRO A 446 10.86 29.10 -24.08
CA PRO A 446 10.72 29.63 -25.44
C PRO A 446 10.03 28.69 -26.43
N PHE A 447 9.96 27.40 -26.11
CA PHE A 447 9.38 26.36 -26.97
C PHE A 447 7.94 26.01 -26.61
N LEU A 448 7.45 26.47 -25.45
CA LEU A 448 6.05 26.33 -25.04
C LEU A 448 5.14 27.14 -25.96
N SER A 449 3.97 26.60 -26.28
CA SER A 449 2.94 27.35 -27.00
C SER A 449 2.43 28.55 -26.20
N ASP A 450 1.95 29.59 -26.88
CA ASP A 450 1.47 30.84 -26.24
C ASP A 450 0.43 30.59 -25.13
N ASN A 451 -0.46 29.61 -25.36
CA ASN A 451 -1.46 29.20 -24.38
C ASN A 451 -0.81 28.63 -23.11
N PHE A 452 0.18 27.76 -23.24
CA PHE A 452 0.86 27.15 -22.10
C PHE A 452 1.78 28.14 -21.38
N GLN A 453 2.39 29.10 -22.06
CA GLN A 453 3.13 30.19 -21.41
C GLN A 453 2.21 31.01 -20.50
N SER A 454 0.99 31.32 -20.95
CA SER A 454 -0.03 32.02 -20.14
C SER A 454 -0.48 31.20 -18.91
N ILE A 455 -0.72 29.90 -19.10
CA ILE A 455 -1.10 28.97 -18.04
C ILE A 455 0.01 28.86 -16.99
N MET A 456 1.28 28.71 -17.41
CA MET A 456 2.42 28.55 -16.49
C MET A 456 2.69 29.81 -15.67
N GLY A 457 2.37 31.00 -16.18
CA GLY A 457 2.51 32.26 -15.43
C GLY A 457 1.51 32.43 -14.27
N HIS A 458 0.39 31.69 -14.30
CA HIS A 458 -0.67 31.74 -13.29
C HIS A 458 -0.87 30.41 -12.57
N TRP A 459 0.07 29.48 -12.73
CA TRP A 459 -0.02 28.15 -12.15
C TRP A 459 0.17 28.21 -10.62
N PRO A 460 -0.69 27.57 -9.82
CA PRO A 460 -0.57 27.59 -8.36
C PRO A 460 0.73 26.95 -7.87
N ALA A 461 1.26 27.42 -6.75
CA ALA A 461 2.42 26.78 -6.13
C ALA A 461 2.08 25.35 -5.68
N LYS A 462 3.10 24.50 -5.54
CA LYS A 462 2.88 23.11 -5.12
C LYS A 462 2.16 23.04 -3.75
N GLU A 463 2.56 23.90 -2.84
CA GLU A 463 2.00 24.04 -1.49
C GLU A 463 0.52 24.44 -1.55
N ASP A 464 0.12 25.26 -2.53
CA ASP A 464 -1.28 25.67 -2.73
C ASP A 464 -2.11 24.49 -3.24
N VAL A 465 -1.57 23.69 -4.17
CA VAL A 465 -2.26 22.51 -4.71
C VAL A 465 -2.44 21.44 -3.63
N ASP A 466 -1.42 21.18 -2.82
CA ASP A 466 -1.49 20.19 -1.74
C ASP A 466 -2.51 20.62 -0.67
N ALA A 467 -2.50 21.90 -0.28
CA ALA A 467 -3.50 22.46 0.64
C ALA A 467 -4.92 22.45 0.06
N LEU A 468 -5.09 22.75 -1.24
CA LEU A 468 -6.37 22.70 -1.94
C LEU A 468 -6.95 21.27 -2.00
N LEU A 469 -6.12 20.25 -2.24
CA LEU A 469 -6.55 18.85 -2.22
C LEU A 469 -6.99 18.42 -0.83
N GLN A 470 -6.22 18.80 0.21
CA GLN A 470 -6.60 18.51 1.59
C GLN A 470 -7.90 19.23 2.00
N LEU A 471 -8.05 20.50 1.63
CA LEU A 471 -9.27 21.28 1.85
C LEU A 471 -10.48 20.60 1.21
N ARG A 472 -10.35 20.14 -0.05
CA ARG A 472 -11.42 19.43 -0.77
C ARG A 472 -11.79 18.11 -0.08
N LEU A 473 -10.80 17.35 0.39
CA LEU A 473 -11.03 16.10 1.12
C LEU A 473 -11.77 16.34 2.44
N ASP A 474 -11.31 17.33 3.22
CA ASP A 474 -11.91 17.69 4.50
C ASP A 474 -13.35 18.21 4.29
N ALA A 475 -13.58 19.05 3.27
CA ALA A 475 -14.90 19.55 2.90
C ALA A 475 -15.86 18.42 2.46
N HIS A 476 -15.37 17.46 1.67
CA HIS A 476 -16.17 16.30 1.26
C HIS A 476 -16.56 15.41 2.47
N GLY A 477 -15.64 15.20 3.42
CA GLY A 477 -15.93 14.50 4.68
C GLY A 477 -16.94 15.23 5.56
N PHE A 478 -16.96 16.56 5.48
CA PHE A 478 -17.84 17.44 6.24
C PHE A 478 -19.27 17.50 5.65
N GLY A 479 -19.42 17.54 4.32
CA GLY A 479 -20.68 17.83 3.62
C GLY A 479 -21.57 16.65 3.23
N ALA A 480 -21.36 15.45 3.76
CA ALA A 480 -21.97 14.18 3.27
C ALA A 480 -23.52 14.06 3.30
N ARG A 481 -24.29 15.13 3.55
CA ARG A 481 -25.76 15.09 3.63
C ARG A 481 -26.51 16.16 2.81
N VAL A 482 -25.86 17.18 2.22
CA VAL A 482 -26.51 18.25 1.43
C VAL A 482 -25.59 18.71 0.27
N LYS A 483 -26.15 19.31 -0.80
CA LYS A 483 -25.36 20.01 -1.83
C LYS A 483 -24.59 21.17 -1.19
N SER A 484 -23.28 20.99 -0.99
CA SER A 484 -22.38 21.97 -0.40
C SER A 484 -22.01 23.05 -1.41
N THR A 485 -22.33 24.30 -1.11
CA THR A 485 -21.95 25.49 -1.91
C THR A 485 -20.43 25.72 -1.86
N LEU A 486 -19.78 25.32 -0.76
CA LEU A 486 -18.33 25.36 -0.62
C LEU A 486 -17.66 24.36 -1.56
N MET A 487 -18.19 23.14 -1.65
CA MET A 487 -17.65 22.12 -2.54
C MET A 487 -17.75 22.54 -4.01
N GLU A 488 -18.88 23.14 -4.40
CA GLU A 488 -19.05 23.74 -5.74
C GLU A 488 -18.02 24.85 -6.00
N SER A 489 -17.75 25.72 -5.01
CA SER A 489 -16.75 26.79 -5.12
C SER A 489 -15.32 26.25 -5.24
N ILE A 490 -14.98 25.19 -4.49
CA ILE A 490 -13.67 24.51 -4.57
C ILE A 490 -13.48 23.84 -5.94
N ASP A 491 -14.51 23.13 -6.44
CA ASP A 491 -14.44 22.46 -7.73
C ASP A 491 -14.40 23.47 -8.90
N GLN A 492 -15.09 24.60 -8.80
CA GLN A 492 -14.96 25.72 -9.74
C GLN A 492 -13.56 26.34 -9.69
N PHE A 493 -12.96 26.48 -8.51
CA PHE A 493 -11.59 26.99 -8.36
C PHE A 493 -10.57 26.06 -9.03
N ILE A 494 -10.69 24.74 -8.83
CA ILE A 494 -9.85 23.73 -9.49
C ILE A 494 -10.05 23.78 -11.01
N SER A 495 -11.29 23.92 -11.47
CA SER A 495 -11.61 24.00 -12.89
C SER A 495 -11.02 25.26 -13.54
N ALA A 496 -11.12 26.41 -12.87
CA ALA A 496 -10.55 27.67 -13.33
C ALA A 496 -9.01 27.67 -13.33
N ARG A 497 -8.37 27.12 -12.29
CA ARG A 497 -6.90 27.25 -12.09
C ARG A 497 -6.06 26.08 -12.62
N LEU A 498 -6.56 24.84 -12.55
CA LEU A 498 -5.79 23.64 -12.93
C LEU A 498 -6.26 23.05 -14.27
N VAL A 499 -7.56 23.04 -14.52
CA VAL A 499 -8.12 22.60 -15.81
C VAL A 499 -8.07 23.72 -16.85
N TRP A 500 -8.01 24.97 -16.39
CA TRP A 500 -8.07 26.19 -17.22
C TRP A 500 -9.34 26.23 -18.09
N ARG A 501 -10.44 25.71 -17.52
CA ARG A 501 -11.78 25.67 -18.11
C ARG A 501 -12.78 25.90 -16.98
N GLY A 502 -13.32 27.10 -16.88
CA GLY A 502 -14.28 27.43 -15.85
C GLY A 502 -14.28 28.90 -15.49
N PHE A 503 -15.37 29.33 -14.87
CA PHE A 503 -15.50 30.67 -14.30
C PHE A 503 -15.74 30.50 -12.80
N ILE A 504 -15.06 31.32 -12.01
CA ILE A 504 -15.31 31.45 -10.58
C ILE A 504 -15.49 32.94 -10.28
N GLU A 505 -16.50 33.27 -9.48
CA GLU A 505 -16.73 34.65 -9.05
C GLU A 505 -15.59 35.14 -8.16
N GLU A 506 -15.25 36.42 -8.23
CA GLU A 506 -14.09 37.00 -7.53
C GLU A 506 -14.17 36.81 -6.01
N ALA A 507 -15.36 36.95 -5.43
CA ALA A 507 -15.59 36.73 -4.01
C ALA A 507 -15.39 35.26 -3.59
N ALA A 508 -15.90 34.30 -4.39
CA ALA A 508 -15.70 32.87 -4.15
C ALA A 508 -14.24 32.47 -4.33
N GLN A 509 -13.55 33.03 -5.32
CA GLN A 509 -12.12 32.81 -5.55
C GLN A 509 -11.28 33.31 -4.37
N HIS A 510 -11.56 34.52 -3.87
CA HIS A 510 -10.87 35.08 -2.72
C HIS A 510 -11.10 34.22 -1.46
N HIS A 511 -12.33 33.77 -1.24
CA HIS A 511 -12.67 32.91 -0.11
C HIS A 511 -11.95 31.55 -0.14
N VAL A 512 -11.94 30.87 -1.28
CA VAL A 512 -11.19 29.60 -1.45
C VAL A 512 -9.70 29.81 -1.23
N TYR A 513 -9.14 30.93 -1.70
CA TYR A 513 -7.73 31.27 -1.47
C TYR A 513 -7.40 31.49 0.02
N LEU A 514 -8.27 32.18 0.77
CA LEU A 514 -8.10 32.34 2.22
C LEU A 514 -8.16 30.98 2.95
N LEU A 515 -9.02 30.07 2.52
CA LEU A 515 -9.07 28.70 3.05
C LEU A 515 -7.81 27.90 2.71
N ILE A 516 -7.28 28.00 1.49
CA ILE A 516 -6.00 27.36 1.11
C ILE A 516 -4.89 27.85 2.05
N ARG A 517 -4.78 29.16 2.27
CA ARG A 517 -3.79 29.73 3.21
C ARG A 517 -3.99 29.23 4.63
N PHE A 518 -5.23 29.19 5.11
CA PHE A 518 -5.54 28.66 6.43
C PHE A 518 -5.11 27.18 6.58
N TRP A 519 -5.31 26.37 5.54
CA TRP A 519 -4.88 24.95 5.52
C TRP A 519 -3.36 24.79 5.47
N GLN A 520 -2.63 25.77 4.97
CA GLN A 520 -1.16 25.82 5.03
C GLN A 520 -0.66 26.22 6.43
N GLU A 521 -1.36 27.14 7.11
CA GLU A 521 -0.94 27.71 8.39
C GLU A 521 -1.23 26.80 9.60
N THR A 522 -2.31 26.01 9.56
CA THR A 522 -2.68 25.12 10.67
C THR A 522 -3.02 23.71 10.22
N THR A 523 -2.64 22.73 11.05
CA THR A 523 -2.98 21.30 10.91
C THR A 523 -4.01 20.82 11.94
N ASP A 524 -4.45 21.72 12.83
CA ASP A 524 -5.43 21.40 13.87
C ASP A 524 -6.80 21.07 13.26
N THR A 525 -7.29 19.88 13.56
CA THR A 525 -8.53 19.31 13.00
C THR A 525 -9.77 20.07 13.44
N ASP A 526 -9.78 20.63 14.64
CA ASP A 526 -10.93 21.35 15.20
C ASP A 526 -10.97 22.76 14.61
N LEU A 527 -9.82 23.45 14.49
CA LEU A 527 -9.75 24.73 13.79
C LEU A 527 -10.19 24.61 12.33
N ARG A 528 -9.74 23.58 11.61
CA ARG A 528 -10.19 23.30 10.24
C ARG A 528 -11.69 22.97 10.18
N SER A 529 -12.21 22.21 11.15
CA SER A 529 -13.64 21.90 11.22
C SER A 529 -14.50 23.13 11.47
N ALA A 530 -14.04 24.08 12.29
CA ALA A 530 -14.72 25.36 12.51
C ALA A 530 -14.66 26.25 11.27
N ALA A 531 -13.51 26.32 10.58
CA ALA A 531 -13.37 27.03 9.32
C ALA A 531 -14.32 26.51 8.24
N LEU A 532 -14.44 25.18 8.09
CA LEU A 532 -15.41 24.55 7.18
C LEU A 532 -16.85 24.88 7.58
N ALA A 533 -17.19 24.84 8.87
CA ALA A 533 -18.54 25.17 9.33
C ALA A 533 -18.95 26.59 8.96
N ILE A 534 -18.06 27.57 9.16
CA ILE A 534 -18.30 28.97 8.81
C ILE A 534 -18.39 29.14 7.29
N ALA A 535 -17.52 28.47 6.52
CA ALA A 535 -17.48 28.56 5.07
C ALA A 535 -18.72 27.95 4.38
N GLU A 536 -19.29 26.89 4.97
CA GLU A 536 -20.50 26.21 4.49
C GLU A 536 -21.79 27.01 4.74
N CYS A 537 -21.79 27.88 5.75
CA CYS A 537 -22.98 28.65 6.14
C CYS A 537 -23.25 29.79 5.16
N SER A 538 -24.13 29.55 4.16
CA SER A 538 -24.50 30.51 3.11
C SER A 538 -25.15 31.81 3.62
N GLU A 539 -25.71 31.78 4.82
CA GLU A 539 -26.39 32.92 5.45
C GLU A 539 -25.41 33.96 6.02
N ILE A 540 -24.15 33.56 6.27
CA ILE A 540 -23.07 34.44 6.69
C ILE A 540 -22.49 35.15 5.46
N SER A 541 -22.52 36.48 5.45
CA SER A 541 -21.96 37.31 4.38
C SER A 541 -20.49 36.96 4.06
N ALA A 542 -20.12 36.98 2.78
CA ALA A 542 -18.75 36.74 2.34
C ALA A 542 -17.74 37.73 2.96
N ASP A 543 -18.16 38.96 3.22
CA ASP A 543 -17.31 40.04 3.73
C ASP A 543 -16.80 39.80 5.16
N ILE A 544 -17.51 38.97 5.94
CA ILE A 544 -17.17 38.67 7.33
C ILE A 544 -16.44 37.33 7.50
N ARG A 545 -16.44 36.46 6.47
CA ARG A 545 -15.78 35.14 6.54
C ARG A 545 -14.26 35.22 6.60
N GLY A 546 -13.65 36.16 5.89
CA GLY A 546 -12.20 36.39 5.96
C GLY A 546 -11.72 36.76 7.36
N PRO A 547 -12.31 37.81 7.99
CA PRO A 547 -12.04 38.17 9.37
C PRO A 547 -12.25 37.02 10.37
N PHE A 548 -13.22 36.13 10.16
CA PHE A 548 -13.38 34.94 11.01
C PHE A 548 -12.19 33.98 10.91
N LEU A 549 -11.74 33.67 9.69
CA LEU A 549 -10.59 32.77 9.47
C LEU A 549 -9.30 33.33 10.08
N GLU A 550 -9.07 34.65 9.99
CA GLU A 550 -7.90 35.31 10.59
C GLU A 550 -7.90 35.32 12.11
N ASN A 551 -9.09 35.39 12.74
CA ASN A 551 -9.21 35.44 14.20
C ASN A 551 -9.45 34.08 14.85
N LEU A 552 -9.78 33.04 14.09
CA LEU A 552 -10.01 31.69 14.58
C LEU A 552 -8.80 31.09 15.33
N PRO A 553 -7.54 31.22 14.86
CA PRO A 553 -6.37 30.72 15.59
C PRO A 553 -6.08 31.44 16.90
N LYS A 554 -6.65 32.64 17.10
CA LYS A 554 -6.50 33.43 18.34
C LYS A 554 -7.48 32.97 19.44
N MET A 555 -8.42 32.10 19.11
CA MET A 555 -9.45 31.63 20.02
C MET A 555 -9.01 30.41 20.83
N THR A 556 -9.63 30.21 21.99
CA THR A 556 -9.41 29.00 22.81
C THR A 556 -10.10 27.78 22.19
N GLN A 557 -9.57 26.57 22.45
CA GLN A 557 -10.15 25.33 21.93
C GLN A 557 -11.63 25.16 22.31
N SER A 558 -11.99 25.54 23.53
CA SER A 558 -13.39 25.53 23.99
C SER A 558 -14.27 26.42 23.11
N PHE A 559 -13.79 27.60 22.73
CA PHE A 559 -14.54 28.52 21.87
C PHE A 559 -14.75 27.95 20.46
N VAL A 560 -13.69 27.39 19.87
CA VAL A 560 -13.73 26.74 18.55
C VAL A 560 -14.78 25.62 18.51
N ASN A 561 -14.82 24.79 19.56
CA ASN A 561 -15.83 23.73 19.70
C ASN A 561 -17.25 24.27 19.80
N HIS A 562 -17.46 25.38 20.52
CA HIS A 562 -18.77 26.02 20.59
C HIS A 562 -19.21 26.57 19.23
N VAL A 563 -18.31 27.17 18.45
CA VAL A 563 -18.61 27.63 17.08
C VAL A 563 -19.03 26.47 16.18
N ILE A 564 -18.34 25.33 16.24
CA ILE A 564 -18.71 24.13 15.47
C ILE A 564 -20.10 23.63 15.87
N ILE A 565 -20.38 23.52 17.17
CA ILE A 565 -21.69 23.05 17.67
C ILE A 565 -22.79 24.03 17.26
N LEU A 566 -22.52 25.32 17.37
CA LEU A 566 -23.47 26.37 17.03
C LEU A 566 -23.91 26.29 15.57
N VAL A 567 -22.95 26.25 14.65
CA VAL A 567 -23.24 26.25 13.21
C VAL A 567 -23.80 24.91 12.72
N LYS A 568 -23.44 23.78 13.36
CA LYS A 568 -23.90 22.44 12.93
C LYS A 568 -25.20 21.97 13.56
N LYS A 569 -25.42 22.28 14.84
CA LYS A 569 -26.47 21.64 15.66
C LYS A 569 -27.45 22.63 16.26
N GLU A 570 -27.22 23.95 16.11
CA GLU A 570 -28.09 25.02 16.62
C GLU A 570 -28.47 24.78 18.10
N SER A 571 -27.50 24.94 19.00
CA SER A 571 -27.67 24.65 20.43
C SER A 571 -27.69 25.92 21.28
N ASP A 572 -28.76 26.10 22.06
CA ASP A 572 -28.89 27.15 23.08
C ASP A 572 -27.68 27.17 24.04
N MET A 573 -27.17 26.00 24.42
CA MET A 573 -26.01 25.88 25.30
C MET A 573 -24.71 26.37 24.63
N ALA A 574 -24.56 26.17 23.32
CA ALA A 574 -23.42 26.69 22.57
C ALA A 574 -23.47 28.22 22.44
N CYS A 575 -24.66 28.80 22.21
CA CYS A 575 -24.88 30.25 22.26
C CYS A 575 -24.44 30.83 23.61
N ILE A 576 -24.90 30.21 24.71
CA ILE A 576 -24.58 30.64 26.07
C ILE A 576 -23.08 30.56 26.34
N ASN A 577 -22.42 29.45 26.00
CA ASN A 577 -20.98 29.32 26.22
C ASN A 577 -20.15 30.28 25.37
N MET A 578 -20.64 30.66 24.18
CA MET A 578 -20.04 31.73 23.37
C MET A 578 -20.19 33.10 24.03
N VAL A 579 -21.36 33.42 24.60
CA VAL A 579 -21.57 34.64 25.40
C VAL A 579 -20.56 34.70 26.55
N GLU A 580 -20.36 33.60 27.26
CA GLU A 580 -19.40 33.54 28.37
C GLU A 580 -17.96 33.79 27.91
N SER A 581 -17.59 33.20 26.78
CA SER A 581 -16.25 33.30 26.22
C SER A 581 -15.97 34.71 25.68
N LEU A 582 -16.92 35.30 24.93
CA LEU A 582 -16.77 36.64 24.35
C LEU A 582 -16.80 37.77 25.38
N ALA A 583 -17.54 37.57 26.48
CA ALA A 583 -17.57 38.52 27.60
C ALA A 583 -16.30 38.48 28.46
N SER A 584 -15.38 37.53 28.22
CA SER A 584 -14.08 37.50 28.88
C SER A 584 -13.24 38.75 28.56
N ARG A 585 -12.51 39.25 29.56
CA ARG A 585 -11.59 40.40 29.42
C ARG A 585 -10.33 40.08 28.61
N GLN A 586 -10.11 38.82 28.25
CA GLN A 586 -8.92 38.35 27.54
C GLN A 586 -8.99 38.53 26.01
N ILE A 587 -10.16 38.87 25.47
CA ILE A 587 -10.37 39.08 24.02
C ILE A 587 -10.35 40.59 23.73
N ASP A 588 -9.60 41.00 22.72
CA ASP A 588 -9.54 42.38 22.24
C ASP A 588 -10.86 42.83 21.57
N ASP A 589 -11.09 44.14 21.51
CA ASP A 589 -12.37 44.69 21.04
C ASP A 589 -12.64 44.43 19.55
N ASP A 590 -11.60 44.37 18.71
CA ASP A 590 -11.73 44.12 17.26
C ASP A 590 -12.14 42.66 17.01
N THR A 591 -11.48 41.72 17.68
CA THR A 591 -11.83 40.29 17.62
C THR A 591 -13.21 40.03 18.23
N ARG A 592 -13.56 40.71 19.33
CA ARG A 592 -14.89 40.62 19.94
C ARG A 592 -15.98 41.17 19.02
N ALA A 593 -15.71 42.23 18.27
CA ALA A 593 -16.65 42.80 17.30
C ALA A 593 -16.92 41.82 16.15
N CYS A 594 -15.88 41.16 15.64
CA CYS A 594 -15.99 40.13 14.61
C CYS A 594 -16.97 39.02 15.04
N TRP A 595 -16.70 38.34 16.17
CA TRP A 595 -17.52 37.22 16.65
C TRP A 595 -18.92 37.60 17.16
N ARG A 596 -19.17 38.88 17.43
CA ARG A 596 -20.48 39.38 17.85
C ARG A 596 -21.53 39.20 16.77
N GLU A 597 -21.18 39.41 15.51
CA GLU A 597 -22.09 39.23 14.37
C GLU A 597 -22.54 37.77 14.23
N LEU A 598 -21.62 36.81 14.45
CA LEU A 598 -21.96 35.38 14.45
C LEU A 598 -22.87 35.01 15.63
N LEU A 599 -22.57 35.52 16.83
CA LEU A 599 -23.39 35.28 18.01
C LEU A 599 -24.79 35.91 17.87
N GLN A 600 -24.89 37.07 17.21
CA GLN A 600 -26.17 37.71 16.92
C GLN A 600 -27.01 36.85 15.98
N TRP A 601 -26.44 36.42 14.85
CA TRP A 601 -27.10 35.50 13.92
C TRP A 601 -27.65 34.25 14.63
N ALA A 602 -26.87 33.70 15.56
CA ALA A 602 -27.29 32.57 16.36
C ALA A 602 -28.46 32.89 17.31
N ILE A 603 -28.39 33.99 18.07
CA ILE A 603 -29.46 34.35 19.02
C ILE A 603 -30.78 34.64 18.28
N ASP A 604 -30.71 35.29 17.12
CA ASP A 604 -31.90 35.63 16.31
C ASP A 604 -32.61 34.38 15.77
N ARG A 605 -31.91 33.27 15.50
CA ARG A 605 -32.56 32.00 15.09
C ARG A 605 -33.24 31.25 16.23
N HIS A 606 -32.89 31.57 17.48
CA HIS A 606 -33.40 30.90 18.69
C HIS A 606 -34.49 31.73 19.39
N GLU A 607 -35.38 32.33 18.59
CA GLU A 607 -36.28 33.47 18.88
C GLU A 607 -36.90 33.57 20.29
N ASP A 608 -37.14 32.48 21.04
CA ASP A 608 -37.57 32.51 22.46
C ASP A 608 -36.98 31.39 23.37
N THR A 609 -36.08 30.56 22.85
CA THR A 609 -35.61 29.36 23.58
C THR A 609 -34.50 29.68 24.56
N ILE A 610 -33.60 30.61 24.24
CA ILE A 610 -32.39 30.87 25.05
C ILE A 610 -32.75 31.44 26.43
N LEU A 611 -33.74 32.35 26.51
CA LEU A 611 -34.17 32.91 27.79
C LEU A 611 -34.74 31.81 28.69
N ASN A 612 -35.66 31.01 28.18
CA ASN A 612 -36.25 29.87 28.89
C ASN A 612 -35.20 28.80 29.26
N PHE A 613 -34.29 28.49 28.35
CA PHE A 613 -33.21 27.54 28.57
C PHE A 613 -32.27 28.03 29.68
N SER A 614 -31.88 29.31 29.66
CA SER A 614 -31.02 29.89 30.70
C SER A 614 -31.66 29.82 32.09
N LEU A 615 -32.98 30.06 32.19
CA LEU A 615 -33.73 29.97 33.45
C LEU A 615 -33.85 28.55 33.99
N MET A 616 -33.89 27.55 33.11
CA MET A 616 -33.98 26.14 33.51
C MET A 616 -32.63 25.54 33.91
N HIS A 617 -31.53 26.06 33.36
CA HIS A 617 -30.19 25.48 33.52
C HIS A 617 -29.26 26.26 34.44
N PHE A 618 -29.51 27.55 34.70
CA PHE A 618 -28.69 28.37 35.58
C PHE A 618 -29.32 28.58 36.94
N GLY A 619 -28.46 28.60 37.96
CA GLY A 619 -28.86 29.12 39.27
C GLY A 619 -29.01 30.64 39.25
N VAL A 620 -29.75 31.21 40.19
CA VAL A 620 -30.12 32.64 40.25
C VAL A 620 -28.90 33.57 40.04
N ASN A 621 -27.81 33.34 40.77
CA ASN A 621 -26.60 34.16 40.66
C ASN A 621 -25.90 34.03 39.28
N SER A 622 -25.88 32.83 38.73
CA SER A 622 -25.28 32.58 37.41
C SER A 622 -26.13 33.19 36.30
N TRP A 623 -27.45 33.17 36.46
CA TRP A 623 -28.39 33.77 35.53
C TRP A 623 -28.27 35.31 35.48
N PHE A 624 -28.17 35.99 36.63
CA PHE A 624 -27.92 37.43 36.65
C PHE A 624 -26.59 37.80 35.99
N LYS A 625 -25.52 37.04 36.25
CA LYS A 625 -24.22 37.23 35.60
C LYS A 625 -24.30 37.02 34.08
N PHE A 626 -25.08 36.04 33.63
CA PHE A 626 -25.31 35.79 32.21
C PHE A 626 -25.99 36.99 31.53
N LEU A 627 -27.07 37.53 32.11
CA LEU A 627 -27.72 38.73 31.58
C LEU A 627 -26.80 39.96 31.61
N GLU A 628 -25.96 40.12 32.63
CA GLU A 628 -24.96 41.18 32.66
C GLU A 628 -23.95 41.06 31.50
N LYS A 629 -23.47 39.85 31.20
CA LYS A 629 -22.59 39.58 30.06
C LYS A 629 -23.25 39.92 28.72
N ILE A 630 -24.52 39.55 28.52
CA ILE A 630 -25.33 39.94 27.34
C ILE A 630 -25.38 41.47 27.22
N ARG A 631 -25.64 42.18 28.33
CA ARG A 631 -25.63 43.65 28.32
C ARG A 631 -24.29 44.22 27.92
N ILE A 632 -23.18 43.67 28.40
CA ILE A 632 -21.83 44.13 28.03
C ILE A 632 -21.58 43.96 26.53
N LEU A 633 -21.96 42.83 25.95
CA LEU A 633 -21.73 42.52 24.55
C LEU A 633 -22.63 43.32 23.60
N PHE A 634 -23.88 43.59 23.98
CA PHE A 634 -24.90 44.18 23.09
C PHE A 634 -25.43 45.56 23.54
N ARG A 635 -24.64 46.35 24.30
CA ARG A 635 -25.02 47.66 24.86
C ARG A 635 -25.72 48.62 23.88
N SER A 636 -25.33 48.62 22.61
CA SER A 636 -25.87 49.51 21.58
C SER A 636 -27.29 49.13 21.13
N ARG A 637 -27.62 47.83 21.13
CA ARG A 637 -28.89 47.29 20.62
C ARG A 637 -30.00 47.30 21.68
N LEU A 638 -29.66 47.13 22.96
CA LEU A 638 -30.60 47.20 24.09
C LEU A 638 -31.33 48.55 24.26
N ARG A 639 -30.95 49.57 23.48
CA ARG A 639 -31.60 50.89 23.43
C ARG A 639 -32.67 51.01 22.34
N MET A 640 -32.84 49.97 21.52
CA MET A 640 -33.84 49.93 20.45
C MET A 640 -35.17 49.38 20.99
N SER A 641 -36.26 50.17 20.88
CA SER A 641 -37.56 49.89 21.51
C SER A 641 -38.43 48.84 20.80
N LYS A 642 -37.92 48.20 19.75
CA LYS A 642 -38.56 47.10 19.02
C LYS A 642 -37.52 46.04 18.72
N LEU A 643 -37.39 45.06 19.62
CA LEU A 643 -36.64 43.84 19.37
C LEU A 643 -37.63 42.69 19.52
N GLU A 644 -37.58 41.74 18.57
CA GLU A 644 -38.52 40.60 18.48
C GLU A 644 -38.19 39.49 19.49
N ASN A 645 -36.99 39.48 20.08
CA ASN A 645 -36.52 38.46 21.02
C ASN A 645 -36.45 38.97 22.47
N ASP A 646 -37.08 38.23 23.39
CA ASP A 646 -37.25 38.60 24.80
C ASP A 646 -35.92 38.77 25.57
N ILE A 647 -34.83 38.10 25.15
CA ILE A 647 -33.54 38.19 25.85
C ILE A 647 -32.89 39.58 25.76
N PHE A 648 -33.27 40.38 24.76
CA PHE A 648 -32.82 41.76 24.60
C PHE A 648 -33.81 42.79 25.15
N ASN A 649 -34.87 42.35 25.83
CA ASN A 649 -35.89 43.23 26.37
C ASN A 649 -35.32 44.12 27.49
N GLN A 650 -35.47 45.43 27.33
CA GLN A 650 -34.96 46.42 28.29
C GLN A 650 -35.64 46.32 29.66
N VAL A 651 -36.93 45.95 29.70
CA VAL A 651 -37.72 45.81 30.94
C VAL A 651 -37.24 44.61 31.75
N LEU A 652 -36.98 43.47 31.09
CA LEU A 652 -36.37 42.28 31.70
C LEU A 652 -35.04 42.63 32.37
N HIS A 653 -34.16 43.35 31.65
CA HIS A 653 -32.85 43.70 32.20
C HIS A 653 -32.94 44.67 33.39
N ALA A 654 -33.87 45.63 33.37
CA ALA A 654 -34.11 46.53 34.49
C ALA A 654 -34.71 45.81 35.72
N TRP A 655 -35.62 44.87 35.49
CA TRP A 655 -36.19 44.00 36.52
C TRP A 655 -35.12 43.12 37.18
N ALA A 656 -34.29 42.46 36.37
CA ALA A 656 -33.18 41.64 36.84
C ALA A 656 -32.17 42.44 37.69
N ASP A 657 -31.87 43.68 37.32
CA ASP A 657 -31.02 44.57 38.13
C ASP A 657 -31.66 44.95 39.46
N HIS A 658 -32.97 45.21 39.48
CA HIS A 658 -33.70 45.48 40.71
C HIS A 658 -33.66 44.29 41.68
N LEU A 659 -33.94 43.09 41.18
CA LEU A 659 -33.91 41.85 41.95
C LEU A 659 -32.50 41.53 42.46
N SER A 660 -31.49 41.63 41.58
CA SER A 660 -30.09 41.39 41.93
C SER A 660 -29.59 42.37 43.00
N ALA A 661 -29.90 43.67 42.87
CA ALA A 661 -29.41 44.67 43.81
C ALA A 661 -30.04 44.57 45.21
N LYS A 662 -31.32 44.20 45.32
CA LYS A 662 -32.07 44.28 46.58
C LYS A 662 -32.38 42.93 47.23
N TYR A 663 -32.44 41.85 46.46
CA TYR A 663 -33.00 40.55 46.90
C TYR A 663 -32.15 39.33 46.54
N VAL A 664 -30.96 39.47 45.94
CA VAL A 664 -30.11 38.34 45.51
C VAL A 664 -29.84 37.31 46.61
N MET A 665 -29.57 37.75 47.85
CA MET A 665 -29.34 36.85 48.97
C MET A 665 -30.58 36.04 49.36
N VAL A 666 -31.76 36.67 49.27
CA VAL A 666 -33.04 36.04 49.56
C VAL A 666 -33.36 35.03 48.47
N LEU A 667 -33.16 35.40 47.20
CA LEU A 667 -33.40 34.53 46.05
C LEU A 667 -32.44 33.33 46.02
N THR A 668 -31.17 33.51 46.38
CA THR A 668 -30.19 32.41 46.46
C THR A 668 -30.55 31.42 47.58
N GLU A 669 -31.00 31.93 48.74
CA GLU A 669 -31.42 31.06 49.85
C GLU A 669 -32.75 30.36 49.55
N LEU A 670 -33.65 31.02 48.83
CA LEU A 670 -34.88 30.41 48.31
C LEU A 670 -34.55 29.31 47.30
N GLU A 671 -33.67 29.54 46.34
CA GLU A 671 -33.24 28.53 45.37
C GLU A 671 -32.62 27.29 46.04
N ARG A 672 -31.81 27.48 47.09
CA ARG A 672 -31.17 26.36 47.81
C ARG A 672 -32.19 25.48 48.56
N LYS A 673 -33.28 26.09 49.02
CA LYS A 673 -34.30 25.43 49.88
C LYS A 673 -35.53 24.98 49.10
N MET A 674 -35.84 25.61 47.98
CA MET A 674 -36.96 25.28 47.10
C MET A 674 -36.51 24.27 46.04
N GLY A 675 -37.20 23.13 45.94
CA GLY A 675 -36.99 22.15 44.87
C GLY A 675 -37.71 22.50 43.55
N SER A 676 -38.60 23.49 43.54
CA SER A 676 -39.43 23.84 42.37
C SER A 676 -38.79 24.93 41.51
N ARG A 677 -38.33 24.56 40.30
CA ARG A 677 -37.77 25.50 39.30
C ARG A 677 -38.83 26.42 38.69
N ALA A 678 -40.10 26.01 38.71
CA ALA A 678 -41.18 26.77 38.11
C ALA A 678 -41.52 28.05 38.89
N ALA A 679 -41.49 27.96 40.23
CA ALA A 679 -41.64 29.11 41.12
C ALA A 679 -40.52 30.14 40.93
N MET A 680 -39.28 29.68 40.74
CA MET A 680 -38.14 30.56 40.50
C MET A 680 -38.24 31.25 39.14
N LYS A 681 -38.71 30.53 38.10
CA LYS A 681 -38.97 31.10 36.78
C LYS A 681 -39.97 32.27 36.87
N TRP A 682 -41.11 32.07 37.53
CA TRP A 682 -42.13 33.10 37.73
C TRP A 682 -41.57 34.36 38.42
N ILE A 683 -40.75 34.20 39.47
CA ILE A 683 -40.14 35.34 40.17
C ILE A 683 -39.14 36.09 39.27
N LEU A 684 -38.30 35.37 38.52
CA LEU A 684 -37.25 35.98 37.69
C LEU A 684 -37.79 36.65 36.42
N THR A 685 -38.93 36.18 35.88
CA THR A 685 -39.58 36.78 34.69
C THR A 685 -40.84 37.59 35.00
N GLY A 686 -41.24 37.70 36.27
CA GLY A 686 -42.49 38.37 36.69
C GLY A 686 -42.42 39.90 36.76
N TRP A 687 -41.75 40.56 35.81
CA TRP A 687 -41.66 42.03 35.80
C TRP A 687 -43.00 42.73 35.63
N ASP A 688 -44.05 42.03 35.18
CA ASP A 688 -45.43 42.53 35.08
C ASP A 688 -46.23 42.34 36.40
N GLU A 689 -45.72 41.54 37.33
CA GLU A 689 -46.36 41.21 38.62
C GLU A 689 -45.59 41.78 39.83
N GLN A 690 -44.91 42.92 39.64
CA GLN A 690 -44.05 43.52 40.67
C GLN A 690 -44.79 43.82 41.97
N GLU A 691 -46.07 44.18 41.88
CA GLU A 691 -46.93 44.47 43.02
C GLU A 691 -47.19 43.23 43.91
N THR A 692 -47.01 42.03 43.37
CA THR A 692 -47.17 40.75 44.06
C THR A 692 -45.82 40.20 44.54
N ILE A 693 -44.80 40.24 43.68
CA ILE A 693 -43.50 39.59 43.94
C ILE A 693 -42.62 40.40 44.92
N LEU A 694 -42.60 41.73 44.83
CA LEU A 694 -41.73 42.54 45.70
C LEU A 694 -42.13 42.49 47.18
N PRO A 695 -43.42 42.52 47.57
CA PRO A 695 -43.83 42.31 48.96
C PRO A 695 -43.46 40.92 49.50
N LEU A 696 -43.56 39.86 48.68
CA LEU A 696 -43.14 38.50 49.05
C LEU A 696 -41.67 38.45 49.44
N LEU A 697 -40.81 38.98 48.56
CA LEU A 697 -39.36 39.01 48.78
C LEU A 697 -39.00 39.94 49.94
N GLY A 698 -39.75 41.02 50.15
CA GLY A 698 -39.63 41.90 51.31
C GLY A 698 -39.94 41.19 52.64
N PHE A 699 -40.97 40.35 52.67
CA PHE A 699 -41.34 39.57 53.85
C PHE A 699 -40.28 38.50 54.19
N LEU A 700 -39.80 37.76 53.18
CA LEU A 700 -38.76 36.74 53.33
C LEU A 700 -37.39 37.32 53.74
N LYS A 701 -37.17 38.61 53.48
CA LYS A 701 -35.99 39.36 53.95
C LYS A 701 -36.08 39.74 55.43
N SER A 702 -37.27 39.74 56.05
CA SER A 702 -37.49 40.18 57.43
C SER A 702 -37.23 39.07 58.46
N SER A 703 -36.83 39.45 59.69
CA SER A 703 -36.51 38.49 60.78
C SER A 703 -37.72 37.70 61.29
N ALA A 704 -38.94 38.15 60.99
CA ALA A 704 -40.18 37.46 61.35
C ALA A 704 -40.35 36.12 60.62
N ALA A 705 -39.65 35.90 59.50
CA ALA A 705 -39.71 34.67 58.74
C ALA A 705 -38.90 33.51 59.36
N ALA A 706 -38.06 33.76 60.37
CA ALA A 706 -37.17 32.73 60.94
C ALA A 706 -37.92 31.67 61.77
N ASP A 707 -38.96 32.07 62.51
CA ASP A 707 -39.66 31.21 63.47
C ASP A 707 -40.56 30.14 62.80
N PHE A 708 -40.92 30.35 61.52
CA PHE A 708 -41.81 29.45 60.76
C PHE A 708 -41.35 29.32 59.29
N GLN A 709 -40.04 29.44 59.07
CA GLN A 709 -39.42 29.39 57.74
C GLN A 709 -39.69 28.07 57.01
N SER A 710 -39.81 26.96 57.73
CA SER A 710 -40.09 25.62 57.16
C SER A 710 -41.48 25.50 56.55
N ILE A 711 -42.48 26.15 57.18
CA ILE A 711 -43.86 26.19 56.70
C ILE A 711 -43.94 27.07 55.44
N ILE A 712 -43.33 28.25 55.48
CA ILE A 712 -43.28 29.16 54.33
C ILE A 712 -42.58 28.50 53.13
N GLN A 713 -41.47 27.81 53.35
CA GLN A 713 -40.76 27.08 52.29
C GLN A 713 -41.63 26.02 51.65
N SER A 714 -42.35 25.23 52.44
CA SER A 714 -43.19 24.15 51.91
C SER A 714 -44.38 24.68 51.13
N LEU A 715 -44.94 25.83 51.51
CA LEU A 715 -45.99 26.51 50.75
C LEU A 715 -45.46 27.07 49.41
N LEU A 716 -44.25 27.63 49.40
CA LEU A 716 -43.64 28.16 48.17
C LEU A 716 -43.28 27.08 47.15
N VAL A 717 -43.00 25.84 47.59
CA VAL A 717 -42.78 24.70 46.68
C VAL A 717 -44.03 24.35 45.88
N GLN A 718 -45.23 24.61 46.43
CA GLN A 718 -46.52 24.37 45.78
C GLN A 718 -46.94 25.49 44.81
N THR A 719 -46.05 26.43 44.48
CA THR A 719 -46.37 27.48 43.51
C THR A 719 -46.59 26.86 42.13
N SER A 720 -47.71 27.19 41.50
CA SER A 720 -48.06 26.68 40.17
C SER A 720 -47.08 27.19 39.10
N PRO A 721 -46.91 26.46 37.97
CA PRO A 721 -45.95 26.86 36.93
C PRO A 721 -46.24 28.20 36.26
N ASP A 722 -47.48 28.68 36.36
CA ASP A 722 -47.97 29.96 35.84
C ASP A 722 -48.11 31.05 36.92
N GLY A 723 -47.79 30.74 38.18
CA GLY A 723 -47.92 31.68 39.31
C GLY A 723 -49.35 32.00 39.75
N SER A 724 -50.37 31.35 39.17
CA SER A 724 -51.79 31.64 39.43
C SER A 724 -52.22 31.49 40.90
N ASN A 725 -51.55 30.64 41.69
CA ASN A 725 -51.79 30.49 43.13
C ASN A 725 -50.90 31.38 44.03
N GLY A 726 -50.01 32.19 43.46
CA GLY A 726 -49.03 33.01 44.19
C GLY A 726 -49.65 34.05 45.14
N VAL A 727 -50.78 34.66 44.75
CA VAL A 727 -51.53 35.62 45.59
C VAL A 727 -52.13 34.93 46.83
N MET A 728 -52.58 33.68 46.68
CA MET A 728 -53.13 32.89 47.78
C MET A 728 -52.03 32.53 48.78
N ILE A 729 -50.89 32.05 48.29
CA ILE A 729 -49.69 31.73 49.11
C ILE A 729 -49.26 32.96 49.92
N LEU A 730 -49.21 34.12 49.29
CA LEU A 730 -48.88 35.39 49.94
C LEU A 730 -49.83 35.78 51.07
N LYS A 731 -51.14 35.66 50.82
CA LYS A 731 -52.16 35.92 51.83
C LYS A 731 -52.00 34.98 53.03
N THR A 732 -51.75 33.71 52.80
CA THR A 732 -51.53 32.70 53.85
C THR A 732 -50.26 32.98 54.65
N ILE A 733 -49.16 33.36 53.98
CA ILE A 733 -47.90 33.75 54.65
C ILE A 733 -48.11 34.99 55.54
N SER A 734 -48.90 35.97 55.09
CA SER A 734 -49.21 37.15 55.91
C SER A 734 -50.03 36.78 57.16
N LEU A 735 -50.91 35.79 57.06
CA LEU A 735 -51.73 35.30 58.17
C LEU A 735 -50.93 34.43 59.15
N LEU A 736 -49.92 33.68 58.68
CA LEU A 736 -49.00 32.90 59.54
C LEU A 736 -48.29 33.78 60.57
N SER A 737 -47.90 35.00 60.20
CA SER A 737 -47.27 35.95 61.13
C SER A 737 -48.19 36.40 62.29
N ARG A 738 -49.49 36.11 62.19
CA ARG A 738 -50.53 36.47 63.16
C ARG A 738 -51.12 35.26 63.89
N ALA A 739 -50.64 34.05 63.59
CA ALA A 739 -51.07 32.80 64.21
C ALA A 739 -50.46 32.62 65.62
N THR A 740 -51.14 31.85 66.47
CA THR A 740 -50.62 31.47 67.79
C THR A 740 -49.59 30.35 67.68
N LYS A 741 -48.77 30.16 68.71
CA LYS A 741 -47.77 29.08 68.76
C LYS A 741 -48.38 27.69 68.52
N ASN A 742 -49.57 27.45 69.06
CA ASN A 742 -50.29 26.18 68.88
C ASN A 742 -50.77 26.00 67.44
N GLY A 743 -51.30 27.05 66.81
CA GLY A 743 -51.68 27.05 65.39
C GLY A 743 -50.48 26.80 64.47
N LEU A 744 -49.32 27.37 64.79
CA LEU A 744 -48.07 27.17 64.05
C LEU A 744 -47.51 25.75 64.19
N ASP A 745 -47.51 25.17 65.39
CA ASP A 745 -47.06 23.80 65.62
C ASP A 745 -47.91 22.78 64.85
N ILE A 746 -49.23 23.01 64.77
CA ILE A 746 -50.15 22.19 63.97
C ILE A 746 -49.88 22.36 62.47
N CYS A 747 -49.71 23.59 61.99
CA CYS A 747 -49.33 23.85 60.59
C CYS A 747 -48.00 23.16 60.22
N GLY A 748 -47.02 23.16 61.12
CA GLY A 748 -45.74 22.49 60.93
C GLY A 748 -45.87 20.97 60.83
N ARG A 749 -46.71 20.35 61.68
CA ARG A 749 -47.01 18.91 61.58
C ARG A 749 -47.75 18.55 60.30
N MET A 750 -48.70 19.39 59.89
CA MET A 750 -49.48 19.20 58.67
C MET A 750 -48.58 19.22 57.42
N VAL A 751 -47.68 20.20 57.36
CA VAL A 751 -46.68 20.31 56.28
C VAL A 751 -45.69 19.14 56.28
N ASN A 752 -45.23 18.68 57.45
CA ASN A 752 -44.31 17.54 57.53
C ASN A 752 -44.96 16.25 57.03
N LEU A 753 -46.21 15.98 57.41
CA LEU A 753 -46.96 14.82 56.91
C LEU A 753 -47.20 14.90 55.40
N TRP A 754 -47.53 16.08 54.89
CA TRP A 754 -47.66 16.30 53.46
C TRP A 754 -46.37 15.99 52.69
N ASN A 755 -45.23 16.51 53.17
CA ASN A 755 -43.91 16.29 52.56
C ASN A 755 -43.46 14.82 52.60
N GLN A 756 -44.01 14.00 53.51
CA GLN A 756 -43.77 12.55 53.58
C GLN A 756 -44.63 11.74 52.60
N GLY A 757 -45.45 12.39 51.76
CA GLY A 757 -46.35 11.73 50.80
C GLY A 757 -47.67 11.27 51.39
N ALA A 758 -47.97 11.62 52.65
CA ALA A 758 -49.17 11.23 53.40
C ALA A 758 -50.34 12.23 53.22
N GLY A 759 -50.53 12.77 52.00
CA GLY A 759 -51.48 13.86 51.76
C GLY A 759 -52.95 13.52 52.05
N GLN A 760 -53.35 12.26 51.89
CA GLN A 760 -54.70 11.79 52.23
C GLN A 760 -54.98 11.78 53.74
N ILE A 761 -53.92 11.60 54.54
CA ILE A 761 -54.00 11.55 56.01
C ILE A 761 -54.08 12.97 56.60
N VAL A 762 -53.51 13.95 55.91
CA VAL A 762 -53.57 15.37 56.28
C VAL A 762 -55.02 15.87 56.38
N GLN A 763 -55.90 15.51 55.43
CA GLN A 763 -57.32 15.91 55.46
C GLN A 763 -58.08 15.25 56.63
N GLY A 764 -57.82 13.97 56.91
CA GLY A 764 -58.39 13.27 58.06
C GLY A 764 -57.94 13.85 59.40
N MET A 765 -56.64 14.18 59.53
CA MET A 765 -56.08 14.81 60.72
C MET A 765 -56.52 16.27 60.90
N LEU A 766 -56.73 17.01 59.81
CA LEU A 766 -57.24 18.39 59.84
C LEU A 766 -58.63 18.46 60.52
N ALA A 767 -59.51 17.50 60.21
CA ALA A 767 -60.81 17.40 60.88
C ALA A 767 -60.69 17.18 62.39
N CYS A 768 -59.68 16.43 62.84
CA CYS A 768 -59.38 16.24 64.26
C CYS A 768 -58.76 17.49 64.90
N TRP A 769 -57.83 18.17 64.22
CA TRP A 769 -57.18 19.37 64.75
C TRP A 769 -58.13 20.57 64.84
N LEU A 770 -59.08 20.70 63.92
CA LEU A 770 -60.12 21.74 63.97
C LEU A 770 -61.14 21.54 65.12
N GLN A 771 -61.15 20.37 65.78
CA GLN A 771 -61.96 20.12 66.98
C GLN A 771 -61.25 20.53 68.29
N ILE A 772 -59.98 20.93 68.22
CA ILE A 772 -59.23 21.46 69.35
C ILE A 772 -59.54 22.96 69.50
N GLU A 773 -59.52 23.50 70.72
CA GLU A 773 -59.70 24.94 70.96
C GLU A 773 -58.55 25.75 70.32
N LEU A 774 -58.82 26.39 69.18
CA LEU A 774 -57.89 27.21 68.40
C LEU A 774 -58.46 28.62 68.18
N SER A 775 -57.59 29.62 67.97
CA SER A 775 -58.04 30.98 67.68
C SER A 775 -58.63 31.07 66.26
N GLN A 776 -59.47 32.08 66.03
CA GLN A 776 -60.09 32.31 64.72
C GLN A 776 -59.06 32.54 63.60
N THR A 777 -57.92 33.17 63.94
CA THR A 777 -56.78 33.33 63.04
C THR A 777 -56.11 31.99 62.71
N ASP A 778 -55.94 31.11 63.71
CA ASP A 778 -55.33 29.78 63.52
C ASP A 778 -56.19 28.87 62.64
N ILE A 779 -57.51 28.93 62.83
CA ILE A 779 -58.47 28.17 62.00
C ILE A 779 -58.37 28.61 60.54
N HIS A 780 -58.33 29.92 60.27
CA HIS A 780 -58.17 30.44 58.92
C HIS A 780 -56.82 30.07 58.29
N VAL A 781 -55.73 30.15 59.05
CA VAL A 781 -54.40 29.76 58.58
C VAL A 781 -54.35 28.27 58.25
N LEU A 782 -54.87 27.40 59.11
CA LEU A 782 -54.90 25.95 58.89
C LEU A 782 -55.71 25.59 57.63
N GLN A 783 -56.86 26.22 57.43
CA GLN A 783 -57.68 26.02 56.23
C GLN A 783 -56.99 26.51 54.96
N ASP A 784 -56.32 27.66 55.01
CA ASP A 784 -55.63 28.20 53.84
C ASP A 784 -54.35 27.41 53.51
N VAL A 785 -53.59 26.94 54.51
CA VAL A 785 -52.47 26.02 54.32
C VAL A 785 -52.95 24.70 53.72
N ALA A 786 -54.04 24.11 54.22
CA ALA A 786 -54.59 22.87 53.69
C ALA A 786 -55.03 23.01 52.22
N LYS A 787 -55.69 24.11 51.85
CA LYS A 787 -56.09 24.37 50.46
C LYS A 787 -54.90 24.53 49.51
N ILE A 788 -53.79 25.12 49.95
CA ILE A 788 -52.59 25.25 49.13
C ILE A 788 -51.96 23.88 48.90
N LEU A 789 -51.90 23.03 49.94
CA LEU A 789 -51.35 21.68 49.84
C LEU A 789 -52.23 20.77 48.95
N ASP A 790 -53.56 20.92 48.95
CA ASP A 790 -54.49 20.06 48.20
C ASP A 790 -54.62 20.38 46.69
N SER A 791 -54.00 21.47 46.21
CA SER A 791 -54.25 21.99 44.85
C SER A 791 -53.66 21.17 43.70
N GLU A 792 -52.73 20.23 43.94
CA GLU A 792 -52.11 19.41 42.87
C GLU A 792 -52.75 18.02 42.70
N THR A 793 -53.63 17.57 43.60
CA THR A 793 -54.26 16.24 43.54
C THR A 793 -55.70 16.28 43.02
N ASN A 794 -55.83 16.62 41.74
CA ASN A 794 -56.87 16.21 40.79
C ASN A 794 -58.35 16.51 41.13
N GLU A 795 -58.96 17.21 40.17
CA GLU A 795 -60.39 17.40 39.86
C GLU A 795 -61.24 16.11 39.68
N SER A 796 -60.83 14.97 40.24
CA SER A 796 -61.45 13.65 40.03
C SER A 796 -61.98 12.96 41.29
N ARG A 797 -62.02 13.64 42.45
CA ARG A 797 -62.66 13.10 43.66
C ARG A 797 -63.87 13.94 44.07
N GLY A 798 -65.02 13.28 44.14
CA GLY A 798 -66.23 13.80 44.81
C GLY A 798 -65.99 14.02 46.32
N PRO A 799 -66.96 14.59 47.04
CA PRO A 799 -66.79 15.04 48.43
C PRO A 799 -66.22 13.91 49.31
N SER A 800 -65.13 14.21 50.02
CA SER A 800 -64.40 13.30 50.90
C SER A 800 -65.35 12.59 51.87
N ASN A 801 -65.18 11.26 51.99
CA ASN A 801 -65.93 10.48 52.98
C ASN A 801 -65.09 10.43 54.27
N PRO A 802 -65.45 11.18 55.32
CA PRO A 802 -64.61 11.35 56.51
C PRO A 802 -64.28 10.04 57.24
N VAL A 803 -65.09 8.99 57.04
CA VAL A 803 -64.85 7.66 57.62
C VAL A 803 -63.67 6.94 56.95
N GLN A 804 -63.49 7.10 55.63
CA GLN A 804 -62.37 6.46 54.92
C GLN A 804 -61.04 7.17 55.21
N ASP A 805 -61.06 8.50 55.33
CA ASP A 805 -59.85 9.28 55.64
C ASP A 805 -59.36 9.02 57.08
N LEU A 806 -60.28 8.83 58.03
CA LEU A 806 -59.95 8.42 59.40
C LEU A 806 -59.37 6.99 59.47
N GLN A 807 -59.86 6.08 58.63
CA GLN A 807 -59.36 4.70 58.60
C GLN A 807 -57.97 4.60 57.97
N ALA A 808 -57.72 5.36 56.90
CA ALA A 808 -56.38 5.49 56.30
C ALA A 808 -55.37 6.14 57.27
N ALA A 809 -55.81 7.09 58.10
CA ALA A 809 -54.98 7.67 59.16
C ALA A 809 -54.63 6.66 60.26
N SER A 810 -55.55 5.76 60.61
CA SER A 810 -55.30 4.68 61.58
C SER A 810 -54.29 3.67 61.04
N GLU A 811 -54.47 3.18 59.82
CA GLU A 811 -53.55 2.21 59.18
C GLU A 811 -52.13 2.78 59.01
N PHE A 812 -52.01 4.09 58.73
CA PHE A 812 -50.71 4.76 58.70
C PHE A 812 -50.03 4.81 60.07
N LEU A 813 -50.78 5.13 61.14
CA LEU A 813 -50.23 5.14 62.48
C LEU A 813 -49.77 3.75 62.90
N ASP A 814 -50.51 2.70 62.54
CA ASP A 814 -50.10 1.31 62.77
C ASP A 814 -48.79 0.96 62.04
N GLY A 815 -48.61 1.44 60.80
CA GLY A 815 -47.34 1.30 60.08
C GLY A 815 -46.17 2.06 60.72
N VAL A 816 -46.41 3.27 61.25
CA VAL A 816 -45.40 4.02 62.01
C VAL A 816 -45.02 3.28 63.30
N TYR A 817 -45.98 2.60 63.94
CA TYR A 817 -45.69 1.70 65.07
C TYR A 817 -44.82 0.51 64.67
N ASP A 818 -45.07 -0.11 63.51
CA ASP A 818 -44.24 -1.20 62.97
C ASP A 818 -42.81 -0.74 62.63
N ASP A 819 -42.64 0.44 62.04
CA ASP A 819 -41.32 1.04 61.78
C ASP A 819 -40.57 1.34 63.08
N LEU A 820 -41.27 1.77 64.13
CA LEU A 820 -40.68 1.98 65.46
C LEU A 820 -40.17 0.65 66.05
N ILE A 821 -40.88 -0.44 65.80
CA ILE A 821 -40.48 -1.80 66.19
C ILE A 821 -39.25 -2.25 65.38
N GLN A 822 -39.19 -1.96 64.07
CA GLN A 822 -38.00 -2.24 63.25
C GLN A 822 -36.78 -1.42 63.66
N GLU A 823 -36.97 -0.16 64.05
CA GLU A 823 -35.89 0.68 64.57
C GLU A 823 -35.39 0.14 65.92
N ALA A 824 -36.27 -0.40 66.76
CA ALA A 824 -35.86 -1.11 67.98
C ALA A 824 -35.01 -2.36 67.66
N LEU A 825 -35.35 -3.12 66.60
CA LEU A 825 -34.55 -4.26 66.13
C LEU A 825 -33.19 -3.83 65.56
N ARG A 826 -33.12 -2.69 64.88
CA ARG A 826 -31.87 -2.09 64.38
C ARG A 826 -30.96 -1.63 65.52
N LEU A 827 -31.53 -1.00 66.55
CA LEU A 827 -30.78 -0.60 67.73
C LEU A 827 -30.23 -1.83 68.49
N GLU A 828 -30.98 -2.93 68.50
CA GLU A 828 -30.52 -4.21 69.04
C GLU A 828 -29.35 -4.81 68.23
N SER A 829 -29.35 -4.67 66.90
CA SER A 829 -28.20 -5.11 66.08
C SER A 829 -26.95 -4.22 66.30
N ILE A 830 -27.13 -2.91 66.49
CA ILE A 830 -26.02 -2.00 66.87
C ILE A 830 -25.46 -2.37 68.23
N ARG A 831 -26.32 -2.69 69.21
CA ARG A 831 -25.91 -3.16 70.54
C ARG A 831 -24.98 -4.37 70.43
N ARG A 832 -25.35 -5.36 69.59
CA ARG A 832 -24.54 -6.55 69.31
C ARG A 832 -23.20 -6.19 68.65
N ALA A 833 -23.20 -5.31 67.66
CA ALA A 833 -21.99 -4.85 66.98
C ALA A 833 -21.03 -4.11 67.92
N LEU A 834 -21.54 -3.19 68.75
CA LEU A 834 -20.71 -2.48 69.75
C LEU A 834 -20.11 -3.46 70.76
N LYS A 835 -20.89 -4.45 71.23
CA LYS A 835 -20.39 -5.50 72.12
C LYS A 835 -19.32 -6.39 71.51
N SER A 836 -19.41 -6.68 70.21
CA SER A 836 -18.37 -7.46 69.51
C SER A 836 -17.04 -6.70 69.40
N HIS A 837 -17.06 -5.36 69.43
CA HIS A 837 -15.86 -4.52 69.41
C HIS A 837 -15.23 -4.38 70.79
N ASP A 838 -16.04 -4.04 71.80
CA ASP A 838 -15.61 -3.97 73.20
C ASP A 838 -16.78 -4.32 74.11
N ALA A 839 -16.81 -5.57 74.58
CA ALA A 839 -17.89 -6.09 75.40
C ALA A 839 -17.99 -5.37 76.75
N GLN A 840 -16.88 -4.90 77.30
CA GLN A 840 -16.83 -4.31 78.65
C GLN A 840 -17.19 -2.83 78.62
N ALA A 841 -16.68 -2.08 77.64
CA ALA A 841 -17.08 -0.68 77.42
C ALA A 841 -18.55 -0.57 76.99
N THR A 842 -19.03 -1.48 76.13
CA THR A 842 -20.44 -1.46 75.69
C THR A 842 -21.40 -1.81 76.82
N SER A 843 -21.06 -2.78 77.67
CA SER A 843 -21.88 -3.06 78.86
C SER A 843 -21.93 -1.87 79.82
N THR A 844 -20.84 -1.09 79.92
CA THR A 844 -20.76 0.14 80.73
C THR A 844 -21.55 1.29 80.11
N LEU A 845 -21.52 1.44 78.78
CA LEU A 845 -22.30 2.43 78.03
C LEU A 845 -23.81 2.17 78.16
N LEU A 846 -24.24 0.91 77.99
CA LEU A 846 -25.62 0.49 78.17
C LEU A 846 -26.10 0.76 79.60
N LEU A 847 -25.26 0.49 80.62
CA LEU A 847 -25.53 0.87 82.00
C LEU A 847 -25.65 2.39 82.21
N SER A 848 -24.82 3.20 81.54
CA SER A 848 -24.89 4.68 81.62
C SER A 848 -26.15 5.27 80.95
N LEU A 849 -26.72 4.54 79.99
CA LEU A 849 -27.97 4.87 79.31
C LEU A 849 -29.18 4.18 79.96
N GLY A 850 -28.97 3.35 81.00
CA GLY A 850 -30.03 2.69 81.78
C GLY A 850 -30.62 1.41 81.17
N MET A 851 -29.88 0.65 80.35
CA MET A 851 -30.34 -0.53 79.59
C MET A 851 -29.71 -1.87 80.08
N GLU A 852 -30.47 -2.99 80.12
CA GLU A 852 -30.05 -4.36 80.59
C GLU A 852 -29.27 -5.20 79.53
N ASP A 853 -28.48 -6.21 79.96
CA ASP A 853 -27.57 -6.99 79.08
C ASP A 853 -27.55 -8.55 79.26
N PRO A 854 -27.83 -9.39 78.22
CA PRO A 854 -28.11 -10.85 78.34
C PRO A 854 -26.99 -11.87 77.93
N SER A 855 -25.73 -11.65 78.28
CA SER A 855 -24.52 -12.18 77.59
C SER A 855 -23.99 -13.63 77.78
N ALA A 856 -24.70 -14.59 78.39
CA ALA A 856 -24.08 -15.89 78.73
C ALA A 856 -24.15 -17.01 77.66
N LEU A 857 -25.05 -16.92 76.67
CA LEU A 857 -25.30 -18.01 75.70
C LEU A 857 -24.60 -17.79 74.34
N GLU A 858 -24.32 -16.55 73.97
CA GLU A 858 -23.83 -16.18 72.62
C GLU A 858 -22.31 -16.36 72.42
N ASN A 859 -21.53 -16.52 73.50
CA ASN A 859 -20.06 -16.64 73.42
C ASN A 859 -19.55 -17.99 72.87
N ALA A 860 -20.43 -18.96 72.56
CA ALA A 860 -20.05 -20.27 72.02
C ALA A 860 -20.06 -20.36 70.47
N MET A 861 -20.49 -19.30 69.77
CA MET A 861 -20.74 -19.35 68.31
C MET A 861 -19.86 -18.40 67.47
N ALA A 862 -18.79 -17.85 68.04
CA ALA A 862 -18.15 -16.62 67.56
C ALA A 862 -17.30 -16.69 66.26
N HIS A 863 -17.29 -17.76 65.45
CA HIS A 863 -16.31 -17.90 64.34
C HIS A 863 -16.87 -18.18 62.93
N VAL A 864 -18.14 -17.87 62.60
CA VAL A 864 -18.61 -17.83 61.20
C VAL A 864 -19.59 -16.65 60.99
N LEU A 865 -19.62 -16.03 59.81
CA LEU A 865 -20.48 -14.87 59.45
C LEU A 865 -21.95 -15.28 59.22
N ASP A 866 -22.86 -14.74 60.03
CA ASP A 866 -24.24 -15.24 60.24
C ASP A 866 -25.27 -15.05 59.09
N GLU A 867 -24.97 -14.38 57.97
CA GLU A 867 -25.97 -14.11 56.92
C GLU A 867 -25.79 -14.91 55.60
N LEU A 868 -24.67 -15.62 55.43
CA LEU A 868 -24.38 -16.39 54.20
C LEU A 868 -24.07 -17.87 54.44
N ILE A 869 -24.13 -18.34 55.68
CA ILE A 869 -23.85 -19.75 56.03
C ILE A 869 -24.93 -20.69 55.52
N ASP A 870 -26.20 -20.30 55.61
CA ASP A 870 -27.32 -21.21 55.37
C ASP A 870 -27.67 -21.39 53.88
N VAL A 871 -27.04 -20.59 52.99
CA VAL A 871 -27.40 -20.52 51.57
C VAL A 871 -26.25 -20.95 50.65
N ILE A 872 -25.01 -20.98 51.13
CA ILE A 872 -23.81 -21.26 50.32
C ILE A 872 -23.17 -22.60 50.74
N GLU A 873 -23.29 -23.63 49.91
CA GLU A 873 -22.68 -24.94 50.13
C GLU A 873 -21.46 -25.12 49.22
N LYS A 874 -20.25 -25.21 49.79
CA LYS A 874 -19.02 -25.44 49.03
C LYS A 874 -18.90 -26.94 48.73
N LEU A 875 -19.16 -27.33 47.49
CA LEU A 875 -19.16 -28.73 47.04
C LEU A 875 -17.74 -29.27 46.72
N GLY A 876 -16.76 -28.39 46.52
CA GLY A 876 -15.37 -28.76 46.21
C GLY A 876 -14.43 -27.55 46.01
N PRO A 877 -13.15 -27.79 45.62
CA PRO A 877 -12.25 -26.71 45.17
C PRO A 877 -12.87 -26.02 43.96
N GLY A 878 -13.16 -24.72 44.05
CA GLY A 878 -13.76 -23.96 42.96
C GLY A 878 -15.25 -24.26 42.70
N GLN A 879 -15.98 -24.96 43.56
CA GLN A 879 -17.41 -25.25 43.34
C GLN A 879 -18.26 -24.84 44.53
N PHE A 880 -19.26 -24.00 44.29
CA PHE A 880 -20.20 -23.45 45.27
C PHE A 880 -21.63 -23.66 44.80
N GLU A 881 -22.55 -24.00 45.69
CA GLU A 881 -23.98 -24.12 45.41
C GLU A 881 -24.72 -23.08 46.25
N LEU A 882 -25.60 -22.32 45.61
CA LEU A 882 -26.45 -21.31 46.24
C LEU A 882 -27.91 -21.75 46.15
N SER A 883 -28.62 -21.87 47.27
CA SER A 883 -30.02 -22.33 47.28
C SER A 883 -31.00 -21.24 47.70
N PHE A 884 -31.79 -20.74 46.75
CA PHE A 884 -32.77 -19.67 46.98
C PHE A 884 -34.19 -20.22 47.10
N PRO A 885 -34.77 -20.33 48.30
CA PRO A 885 -36.16 -20.75 48.47
C PRO A 885 -37.13 -19.73 47.85
N LEU A 886 -38.14 -20.21 47.12
CA LEU A 886 -39.18 -19.41 46.47
C LEU A 886 -40.45 -19.27 47.33
N THR A 887 -40.35 -19.51 48.63
CA THR A 887 -41.46 -19.62 49.58
C THR A 887 -42.40 -18.40 49.56
N ASP A 888 -41.89 -17.20 49.30
CA ASP A 888 -42.69 -15.94 49.29
C ASP A 888 -43.40 -15.64 47.97
N TRP A 889 -43.18 -16.46 46.92
CA TRP A 889 -43.80 -16.25 45.62
C TRP A 889 -45.19 -16.91 45.56
N LYS A 890 -46.25 -16.12 45.31
CA LYS A 890 -47.62 -16.64 45.08
C LYS A 890 -47.68 -17.55 43.83
N PRO A 891 -48.57 -18.57 43.78
CA PRO A 891 -48.60 -19.60 42.70
C PRO A 891 -48.68 -19.05 41.27
N LEU A 892 -49.41 -17.94 41.07
CA LEU A 892 -49.52 -17.26 39.78
C LEU A 892 -48.20 -16.64 39.31
N ARG A 893 -47.38 -16.09 40.22
CA ARG A 893 -46.06 -15.55 39.88
C ARG A 893 -45.07 -16.65 39.49
N ARG A 894 -45.07 -17.79 40.19
CA ARG A 894 -44.19 -18.93 39.83
C ARG A 894 -44.51 -19.49 38.43
N THR A 895 -45.80 -19.51 38.07
CA THR A 895 -46.27 -19.95 36.75
C THR A 895 -45.93 -18.93 35.64
N GLY A 896 -46.07 -17.63 35.92
CA GLY A 896 -45.75 -16.55 34.97
C GLY A 896 -44.26 -16.34 34.70
N SER A 897 -43.39 -16.77 35.62
CA SER A 897 -41.93 -16.66 35.51
C SER A 897 -41.24 -17.89 34.91
N GLY A 898 -42.01 -18.90 34.48
CA GLY A 898 -41.49 -20.12 33.87
C GLY A 898 -40.89 -21.15 34.85
N VAL A 899 -41.01 -20.92 36.16
CA VAL A 899 -40.41 -21.77 37.21
C VAL A 899 -41.39 -22.84 37.73
N GLY A 900 -42.67 -22.78 37.32
CA GLY A 900 -43.66 -23.82 37.55
C GLY A 900 -44.01 -24.03 39.04
N THR A 901 -43.95 -25.29 39.50
CA THR A 901 -44.25 -25.67 40.90
C THR A 901 -43.01 -25.75 41.80
N ALA A 902 -41.83 -25.38 41.30
CA ALA A 902 -40.59 -25.48 42.06
C ALA A 902 -40.62 -24.58 43.31
N GLN A 903 -40.06 -25.09 44.41
CA GLN A 903 -40.08 -24.43 45.72
C GLN A 903 -38.77 -23.71 46.06
N ALA A 904 -37.72 -23.90 45.24
CA ALA A 904 -36.43 -23.22 45.37
C ALA A 904 -35.73 -23.14 44.00
N ILE A 905 -34.80 -22.20 43.86
CA ILE A 905 -33.85 -22.08 42.74
C ILE A 905 -32.47 -22.41 43.28
N ILE A 906 -31.82 -23.42 42.72
CA ILE A 906 -30.46 -23.81 43.07
C ILE A 906 -29.52 -23.31 41.98
N LEU A 907 -28.47 -22.61 42.37
CA LEU A 907 -27.50 -21.97 41.49
C LEU A 907 -26.10 -22.49 41.83
N ARG A 908 -25.56 -23.38 41.00
CA ARG A 908 -24.19 -23.90 41.14
C ARG A 908 -23.20 -23.02 40.41
N LEU A 909 -22.23 -22.49 41.15
CA LEU A 909 -21.10 -21.70 40.71
C LEU A 909 -19.86 -22.57 40.67
N TYR A 910 -19.33 -22.78 39.47
CA TYR A 910 -18.03 -23.38 39.24
C TYR A 910 -17.06 -22.22 38.97
N LEU A 911 -16.24 -21.86 39.96
CA LEU A 911 -15.01 -21.08 39.78
C LEU A 911 -13.90 -22.01 39.26
N ASP A 912 -14.16 -22.65 38.12
CA ASP A 912 -13.10 -22.97 37.17
C ASP A 912 -13.05 -21.78 36.20
N GLY A 913 -11.86 -21.42 35.71
CA GLY A 913 -11.64 -20.24 34.87
C GLY A 913 -12.31 -20.34 33.51
N ASP A 914 -13.65 -20.27 33.46
CA ASP A 914 -14.39 -20.17 32.22
C ASP A 914 -14.44 -18.70 31.77
N GLU A 915 -13.67 -18.45 30.73
CA GLU A 915 -13.35 -17.13 30.22
C GLU A 915 -14.52 -16.49 29.47
N SER A 916 -14.60 -15.16 29.56
CA SER A 916 -15.74 -14.33 29.19
C SER A 916 -16.04 -14.31 27.68
N THR A 917 -16.68 -15.36 27.15
CA THR A 917 -17.34 -15.24 25.85
C THR A 917 -18.64 -14.45 25.99
N THR A 918 -18.81 -13.44 25.14
CA THR A 918 -19.98 -12.55 25.22
C THR A 918 -21.23 -13.28 24.72
N CYS A 919 -22.07 -13.75 25.65
CA CYS A 919 -23.24 -14.58 25.32
C CYS A 919 -24.29 -13.90 24.44
N GLN A 920 -24.37 -12.56 24.47
CA GLN A 920 -25.29 -11.74 23.66
C GLN A 920 -24.65 -10.41 23.22
N LYS A 921 -25.29 -9.72 22.26
CA LYS A 921 -24.85 -8.38 21.79
C LYS A 921 -24.74 -7.36 22.93
N ALA A 922 -25.63 -7.42 23.93
CA ALA A 922 -25.58 -6.55 25.11
C ALA A 922 -24.31 -6.81 25.95
N CYS A 923 -23.91 -8.07 26.13
CA CYS A 923 -22.67 -8.42 26.83
C CYS A 923 -21.43 -7.95 26.06
N SER A 924 -21.47 -7.97 24.73
CA SER A 924 -20.40 -7.38 23.90
C SER A 924 -20.27 -5.87 24.10
N PHE A 925 -21.39 -5.16 24.23
CA PHE A 925 -21.37 -3.73 24.57
C PHE A 925 -20.81 -3.47 25.97
N MET A 926 -21.18 -4.29 26.96
CA MET A 926 -20.63 -4.21 28.32
C MET A 926 -19.12 -4.50 28.35
N LEU A 927 -18.65 -5.52 27.63
CA LEU A 927 -17.23 -5.84 27.50
C LEU A 927 -16.46 -4.67 26.85
N ARG A 928 -17.00 -4.03 25.82
CA ARG A 928 -16.36 -2.85 25.21
C ARG A 928 -16.29 -1.63 26.13
N LYS A 929 -17.14 -1.58 27.16
CA LYS A 929 -17.15 -0.53 28.18
C LYS A 929 -16.39 -0.92 29.47
N SER A 930 -15.90 -2.15 29.58
CA SER A 930 -15.17 -2.59 30.77
C SER A 930 -13.77 -1.98 30.82
N SER A 931 -13.10 -2.14 31.95
CA SER A 931 -11.69 -1.73 32.09
C SER A 931 -10.81 -2.40 31.02
N LEU A 932 -9.69 -1.75 30.70
CA LEU A 932 -8.76 -2.28 29.70
C LEU A 932 -8.19 -3.64 30.14
N GLU A 933 -8.00 -3.85 31.44
CA GLU A 933 -7.61 -5.15 32.02
C GLU A 933 -8.54 -6.29 31.61
N VAL A 934 -9.86 -6.05 31.62
CA VAL A 934 -10.86 -7.05 31.24
C VAL A 934 -10.92 -7.22 29.72
N ARG A 935 -10.78 -6.13 28.96
CA ARG A 935 -10.78 -6.17 27.49
C ARG A 935 -9.57 -6.92 26.91
N LEU A 936 -8.46 -6.94 27.64
CA LEU A 936 -7.19 -7.54 27.21
C LEU A 936 -6.84 -8.80 28.00
N ALA A 937 -7.84 -9.53 28.51
CA ALA A 937 -7.63 -10.76 29.28
C ALA A 937 -6.78 -11.80 28.52
N ASP A 938 -6.96 -11.92 27.19
CA ASP A 938 -6.18 -12.81 26.33
C ASP A 938 -4.67 -12.57 26.44
N LEU A 939 -4.24 -11.33 26.68
CA LEU A 939 -2.82 -11.00 26.83
C LEU A 939 -2.22 -11.57 28.11
N ARG A 940 -3.04 -11.72 29.17
CA ARG A 940 -2.65 -12.35 30.43
C ARG A 940 -2.67 -13.87 30.31
N HIS A 941 -3.72 -14.41 29.69
CA HIS A 941 -3.94 -15.85 29.60
C HIS A 941 -3.00 -16.51 28.59
N ASP A 942 -3.01 -16.03 27.35
CA ASP A 942 -2.24 -16.62 26.25
C ASP A 942 -1.73 -15.53 25.27
N PRO A 943 -0.56 -14.94 25.54
CA PRO A 943 -0.01 -13.91 24.66
C PRO A 943 0.25 -14.39 23.23
N MET A 944 0.34 -15.70 22.98
CA MET A 944 0.50 -16.24 21.62
C MET A 944 -0.77 -16.11 20.78
N VAL A 945 -1.94 -16.05 21.41
CA VAL A 945 -3.21 -15.72 20.75
C VAL A 945 -3.17 -14.28 20.27
N VAL A 946 -2.73 -13.37 21.13
CA VAL A 946 -2.57 -11.95 20.79
C VAL A 946 -1.56 -11.78 19.65
N THR A 947 -0.42 -12.48 19.69
CA THR A 947 0.55 -12.51 18.58
C THR A 947 -0.08 -12.96 17.26
N LEU A 948 -0.91 -14.01 17.27
CA LEU A 948 -1.60 -14.50 16.07
C LEU A 948 -2.59 -13.46 15.51
N LEU A 949 -3.37 -12.82 16.37
CA LEU A 949 -4.32 -11.79 15.98
C LEU A 949 -3.61 -10.57 15.37
N PHE A 950 -2.50 -10.13 16.00
CA PHE A 950 -1.64 -9.09 15.43
C PHE A 950 -1.10 -9.49 14.05
N ALA A 951 -0.61 -10.72 13.89
CA ALA A 951 -0.08 -11.19 12.61
C ALA A 951 -1.15 -11.20 11.51
N ALA A 952 -2.39 -11.57 11.85
CA ALA A 952 -3.51 -11.53 10.93
C ALA A 952 -3.88 -10.10 10.52
N ILE A 953 -4.02 -9.16 11.47
CA ILE A 953 -4.32 -7.75 11.16
C ILE A 953 -3.18 -7.09 10.38
N HIS A 954 -1.92 -7.34 10.75
CA HIS A 954 -0.76 -6.82 10.04
C HIS A 954 -0.74 -7.28 8.57
N ALA A 955 -1.14 -8.52 8.30
CA ALA A 955 -1.25 -9.01 6.94
C ALA A 955 -2.30 -8.25 6.13
N VAL A 956 -3.41 -7.83 6.75
CA VAL A 956 -4.42 -6.99 6.08
C VAL A 956 -3.92 -5.55 5.88
N ALA A 957 -3.28 -4.96 6.90
CA ALA A 957 -2.76 -3.59 6.83
C ALA A 957 -1.69 -3.40 5.74
N GLY A 958 -1.03 -4.50 5.35
CA GLY A 958 -0.11 -4.51 4.21
C GLY A 958 -0.78 -4.52 2.83
N LEU A 959 -2.07 -4.81 2.72
CA LEU A 959 -2.77 -4.80 1.43
C LEU A 959 -3.08 -3.36 0.99
N PRO A 960 -3.24 -3.11 -0.33
CA PRO A 960 -3.73 -1.82 -0.81
C PRO A 960 -5.07 -1.44 -0.15
N ASN A 961 -5.27 -0.15 0.17
CA ASN A 961 -6.45 0.35 0.89
C ASN A 961 -7.79 -0.11 0.27
N THR A 962 -7.82 -0.33 -1.05
CA THR A 962 -8.99 -0.81 -1.79
C THR A 962 -9.55 -2.16 -1.33
N ILE A 963 -8.78 -3.00 -0.63
CA ILE A 963 -9.23 -4.33 -0.16
C ILE A 963 -9.80 -4.27 1.28
N LEU A 964 -9.41 -3.28 2.09
CA LEU A 964 -9.95 -3.08 3.44
C LEU A 964 -11.34 -2.49 3.42
N ASP A 965 -11.56 -1.52 2.53
CA ASP A 965 -12.88 -0.92 2.25
C ASP A 965 -13.89 -1.96 1.73
N GLN A 966 -13.40 -3.10 1.22
CA GLN A 966 -14.22 -4.22 0.76
C GLN A 966 -14.69 -5.16 1.89
N GLY A 967 -14.36 -4.87 3.16
CA GLY A 967 -14.99 -5.51 4.32
C GLY A 967 -14.23 -6.67 4.96
N LEU A 968 -12.90 -6.73 4.87
CA LEU A 968 -12.11 -7.69 5.68
C LEU A 968 -12.04 -7.30 7.15
N LEU A 969 -11.93 -6.01 7.47
CA LEU A 969 -11.95 -5.47 8.82
C LEU A 969 -13.03 -4.37 8.97
N PRO A 970 -14.34 -4.69 8.85
CA PRO A 970 -15.40 -3.70 9.05
C PRO A 970 -15.37 -3.13 10.46
N GLY A 971 -15.49 -1.80 10.55
CA GLY A 971 -15.43 -1.05 11.81
C GLY A 971 -14.03 -0.98 12.42
N TYR A 972 -12.97 -1.22 11.64
CA TYR A 972 -11.58 -1.07 12.07
C TYR A 972 -11.26 0.40 12.40
N PRO A 973 -10.62 0.68 13.55
CA PRO A 973 -10.57 2.04 14.08
C PRO A 973 -9.39 2.89 13.56
N LEU A 974 -8.41 2.29 12.86
CA LEU A 974 -7.18 2.97 12.45
C LEU A 974 -6.97 2.93 10.92
N SER A 975 -6.16 3.85 10.40
CA SER A 975 -5.69 3.78 9.01
C SER A 975 -4.54 2.77 8.87
N ASN A 976 -4.22 2.33 7.64
CA ASN A 976 -3.13 1.38 7.39
C ASN A 976 -1.76 1.90 7.82
N ALA A 977 -1.46 3.16 7.52
CA ALA A 977 -0.18 3.76 7.88
C ALA A 977 0.00 3.82 9.41
N VAL A 978 -1.06 4.21 10.12
CA VAL A 978 -1.06 4.26 11.59
C VAL A 978 -0.98 2.86 12.19
N THR A 979 -1.71 1.89 11.62
CA THR A 979 -1.66 0.48 12.06
C THR A 979 -0.26 -0.10 11.98
N LEU A 980 0.42 0.11 10.85
CA LEU A 980 1.79 -0.38 10.66
C LEU A 980 2.74 0.30 11.65
N GLY A 981 2.66 1.62 11.84
CA GLY A 981 3.47 2.34 12.84
C GLY A 981 3.23 1.85 14.27
N VAL A 982 1.96 1.73 14.68
CA VAL A 982 1.56 1.20 15.99
C VAL A 982 2.11 -0.22 16.21
N MET A 983 2.03 -1.09 15.20
CA MET A 983 2.52 -2.47 15.29
C MET A 983 4.05 -2.58 15.29
N GLU A 984 4.75 -1.62 14.67
CA GLU A 984 6.22 -1.55 14.67
C GLU A 984 6.77 -1.12 16.03
N GLU A 985 6.05 -0.23 16.73
CA GLU A 985 6.44 0.29 18.04
C GLU A 985 5.94 -0.56 19.22
N PHE A 986 4.98 -1.46 18.98
CA PHE A 986 4.41 -2.32 20.04
C PHE A 986 5.44 -3.34 20.55
N PRO A 987 5.62 -3.52 21.87
CA PRO A 987 6.49 -4.56 22.41
C PRO A 987 5.88 -5.96 22.19
N ALA A 988 6.72 -7.00 22.22
CA ALA A 988 6.20 -8.37 22.12
C ALA A 988 5.14 -8.65 23.21
N PRO A 989 3.98 -9.25 22.89
CA PRO A 989 2.88 -9.52 23.83
C PRO A 989 3.31 -10.21 25.13
N THR A 990 4.31 -11.10 25.04
CA THR A 990 4.93 -11.78 26.18
C THR A 990 5.55 -10.82 27.20
N THR A 991 6.06 -9.66 26.76
CA THR A 991 6.60 -8.61 27.63
C THR A 991 5.52 -7.98 28.50
N LEU A 992 4.29 -7.91 27.99
CA LEU A 992 3.17 -7.26 28.67
C LEU A 992 2.38 -8.21 29.57
N GLN A 993 2.53 -9.53 29.37
CA GLN A 993 1.84 -10.55 30.16
C GLN A 993 2.10 -10.42 31.67
N SER A 994 3.31 -10.04 32.07
CA SER A 994 3.73 -10.00 33.49
C SER A 994 3.71 -8.61 34.13
N VAL A 995 3.25 -7.58 33.43
CA VAL A 995 3.29 -6.20 33.92
C VAL A 995 2.24 -6.00 35.03
N PRO A 996 2.52 -5.30 36.16
CA PRO A 996 1.55 -5.16 37.25
C PRO A 996 0.28 -4.40 36.85
N ASP A 997 0.43 -3.29 36.11
CA ASP A 997 -0.67 -2.47 35.60
C ASP A 997 -0.63 -2.43 34.07
N LEU A 998 -1.40 -3.33 33.45
CA LEU A 998 -1.48 -3.42 32.00
C LEU A 998 -2.20 -2.19 31.44
N THR A 999 -3.18 -1.65 32.15
CA THR A 999 -3.94 -0.47 31.72
C THR A 999 -3.04 0.76 31.58
N ALA A 1000 -2.23 1.07 32.60
CA ALA A 1000 -1.27 2.17 32.56
C ALA A 1000 -0.23 1.97 31.45
N SER A 1001 0.26 0.74 31.28
CA SER A 1001 1.32 0.43 30.32
C SER A 1001 0.86 0.58 28.89
N VAL A 1002 -0.32 0.06 28.53
CA VAL A 1002 -0.89 0.22 27.19
C VAL A 1002 -1.20 1.70 26.90
N ARG A 1003 -1.72 2.44 27.88
CA ARG A 1003 -1.98 3.89 27.73
C ARG A 1003 -0.72 4.71 27.52
N ALA A 1004 0.38 4.34 28.18
CA ALA A 1004 1.67 5.00 28.02
C ALA A 1004 2.24 4.85 26.59
N MET A 1005 1.81 3.84 25.83
CA MET A 1005 2.20 3.64 24.43
C MET A 1005 1.36 4.45 23.43
N GLY A 1006 0.31 5.15 23.89
CA GLY A 1006 -0.52 6.01 23.07
C GLY A 1006 -1.95 5.51 22.85
N THR A 1007 -2.82 6.43 22.43
CA THR A 1007 -4.26 6.18 22.25
C THR A 1007 -4.54 5.19 21.12
N ASP A 1008 -3.74 5.21 20.06
CA ASP A 1008 -3.94 4.33 18.91
C ASP A 1008 -3.64 2.87 19.26
N VAL A 1009 -2.64 2.63 20.12
CA VAL A 1009 -2.33 1.30 20.66
C VAL A 1009 -3.49 0.78 21.50
N GLU A 1010 -4.02 1.60 22.43
CA GLU A 1010 -5.19 1.22 23.24
C GLU A 1010 -6.40 0.89 22.35
N LEU A 1011 -6.65 1.72 21.34
CA LEU A 1011 -7.81 1.58 20.46
C LEU A 1011 -7.71 0.31 19.60
N LEU A 1012 -6.54 0.04 19.01
CA LEU A 1012 -6.26 -1.19 18.26
C LEU A 1012 -6.44 -2.42 19.14
N MET A 1013 -5.82 -2.41 20.32
CA MET A 1013 -5.82 -3.55 21.23
C MET A 1013 -7.22 -3.86 21.74
N SER A 1014 -7.93 -2.83 22.19
CA SER A 1014 -9.32 -2.97 22.60
C SER A 1014 -10.19 -3.48 21.46
N TRP A 1015 -10.05 -2.95 20.25
CA TRP A 1015 -10.86 -3.40 19.12
C TRP A 1015 -10.57 -4.85 18.76
N MET A 1016 -9.29 -5.23 18.72
CA MET A 1016 -8.84 -6.57 18.34
C MET A 1016 -9.39 -7.65 19.28
N CYS A 1017 -9.24 -7.46 20.60
CA CYS A 1017 -9.64 -8.45 21.60
C CYS A 1017 -11.16 -8.46 21.86
N THR A 1018 -11.90 -7.40 21.53
CA THR A 1018 -13.36 -7.33 21.82
C THR A 1018 -14.27 -7.51 20.59
N THR A 1019 -13.70 -7.50 19.39
CA THR A 1019 -14.48 -7.65 18.14
C THR A 1019 -14.58 -9.11 17.72
N TYR A 1020 -13.54 -9.90 17.95
CA TYR A 1020 -13.60 -11.36 17.90
C TYR A 1020 -14.31 -11.86 19.19
N ARG A 1021 -15.41 -12.61 19.04
CA ARG A 1021 -16.29 -13.05 20.14
C ARG A 1021 -16.19 -14.54 20.46
N GLY A 1022 -15.11 -15.20 20.03
CA GLY A 1022 -14.84 -16.60 20.35
C GLY A 1022 -13.78 -16.73 21.45
N PHE A 1023 -13.51 -17.96 21.87
CA PHE A 1023 -12.38 -18.29 22.75
C PHE A 1023 -11.30 -19.07 21.98
N LEU A 1024 -10.14 -18.45 21.79
CA LEU A 1024 -8.98 -19.03 21.08
C LEU A 1024 -7.86 -19.26 22.08
N THR A 1025 -7.23 -20.44 22.04
CA THR A 1025 -6.10 -20.78 22.90
C THR A 1025 -5.06 -21.58 22.12
N LEU A 1026 -3.80 -21.52 22.51
CA LEU A 1026 -2.75 -22.40 22.01
C LEU A 1026 -3.04 -23.85 22.47
N ALA A 1027 -3.01 -24.79 21.53
CA ALA A 1027 -3.28 -26.19 21.81
C ALA A 1027 -2.17 -26.80 22.67
N THR A 1028 -2.51 -27.11 23.92
CA THR A 1028 -1.64 -27.79 24.89
C THR A 1028 -2.26 -29.13 25.32
N GLY A 1029 -1.46 -29.99 25.94
CA GLY A 1029 -1.94 -31.27 26.49
C GLY A 1029 -2.73 -32.11 25.49
N ALA A 1030 -3.94 -32.52 25.88
CA ALA A 1030 -4.84 -33.36 25.08
C ALA A 1030 -5.42 -32.66 23.84
N LEU A 1031 -5.36 -31.33 23.76
CA LEU A 1031 -5.83 -30.55 22.62
C LEU A 1031 -4.81 -30.52 21.47
N LYS A 1032 -3.55 -30.88 21.74
CA LYS A 1032 -2.46 -30.85 20.77
C LYS A 1032 -2.48 -32.09 19.89
N VAL A 1033 -2.44 -31.90 18.57
CA VAL A 1033 -2.34 -33.00 17.59
C VAL A 1033 -0.86 -33.41 17.45
N PRO A 1034 -0.46 -34.59 17.96
CA PRO A 1034 0.98 -34.92 18.09
C PRO A 1034 1.69 -35.14 16.75
N SER A 1035 0.95 -35.54 15.71
CA SER A 1035 1.47 -35.84 14.37
C SER A 1035 1.81 -34.61 13.53
N MET A 1036 1.75 -33.40 14.12
CA MET A 1036 2.17 -32.14 13.50
C MET A 1036 3.25 -31.45 14.34
N PRO A 1037 4.49 -31.99 14.37
CA PRO A 1037 5.60 -31.37 15.08
C PRO A 1037 6.04 -30.06 14.41
N GLY A 1038 6.46 -29.08 15.19
CA GLY A 1038 6.94 -27.78 14.68
C GLY A 1038 5.86 -26.87 14.09
N VAL A 1039 4.58 -27.21 14.28
CA VAL A 1039 3.42 -26.39 13.90
C VAL A 1039 2.87 -25.73 15.15
N TYR A 1040 2.60 -24.42 15.10
CA TYR A 1040 1.78 -23.78 16.13
C TYR A 1040 0.32 -24.17 15.91
N GLN A 1041 -0.29 -24.77 16.91
CA GLN A 1041 -1.65 -25.29 16.82
C GLN A 1041 -2.49 -24.48 17.80
N TYR A 1042 -3.57 -23.89 17.33
CA TYR A 1042 -4.53 -23.18 18.16
C TYR A 1042 -5.88 -23.87 18.08
N VAL A 1043 -6.61 -23.88 19.20
CA VAL A 1043 -7.97 -24.40 19.29
C VAL A 1043 -8.93 -23.24 19.47
N LEU A 1044 -9.88 -23.15 18.55
CA LEU A 1044 -11.06 -22.30 18.68
C LEU A 1044 -12.09 -23.09 19.49
N ALA A 1045 -12.01 -22.97 20.81
CA ALA A 1045 -12.83 -23.73 21.74
C ALA A 1045 -14.31 -23.37 21.59
N SER A 1046 -14.60 -22.08 21.37
CA SER A 1046 -15.93 -21.60 21.02
C SER A 1046 -15.86 -20.46 20.00
N ALA A 1047 -16.77 -20.47 19.04
CA ALA A 1047 -17.02 -19.33 18.16
C ALA A 1047 -18.05 -18.37 18.78
N SER A 1048 -18.51 -17.37 18.02
CA SER A 1048 -19.59 -16.51 18.51
C SER A 1048 -20.86 -17.32 18.81
N PRO A 1049 -21.64 -16.97 19.85
CA PRO A 1049 -22.81 -17.74 20.25
C PRO A 1049 -23.81 -17.99 19.12
N GLU A 1050 -23.97 -17.01 18.23
CA GLU A 1050 -24.88 -17.11 17.09
C GLU A 1050 -24.44 -18.20 16.09
N LYS A 1051 -23.12 -18.37 15.88
CA LYS A 1051 -22.59 -19.43 15.00
C LYS A 1051 -22.62 -20.79 15.65
N GLU A 1052 -22.27 -20.88 16.94
CA GLU A 1052 -22.38 -22.14 17.68
C GLU A 1052 -23.83 -22.63 17.69
N ALA A 1053 -24.80 -21.72 17.90
CA ALA A 1053 -26.21 -22.05 17.81
C ALA A 1053 -26.63 -22.48 16.40
N ALA A 1054 -26.21 -21.75 15.36
CA ALA A 1054 -26.53 -22.08 13.96
C ALA A 1054 -25.96 -23.44 13.54
N PHE A 1055 -24.72 -23.75 13.94
CA PHE A 1055 -24.09 -25.05 13.65
C PHE A 1055 -24.77 -26.20 14.41
N LYS A 1056 -25.09 -26.00 15.70
CA LYS A 1056 -25.77 -27.01 16.52
C LYS A 1056 -27.20 -27.30 16.04
N ALA A 1057 -27.86 -26.34 15.39
CA ALA A 1057 -29.21 -26.48 14.87
C ALA A 1057 -29.33 -27.52 13.72
N HIS A 1058 -28.21 -27.87 13.07
CA HIS A 1058 -28.23 -28.85 11.99
C HIS A 1058 -28.39 -30.30 12.50
N PRO A 1059 -29.29 -31.10 11.91
CA PRO A 1059 -29.40 -32.53 12.19
C PRO A 1059 -28.08 -33.24 11.87
N GLY A 1060 -27.55 -34.01 12.82
CA GLY A 1060 -26.26 -34.70 12.66
C GLY A 1060 -25.04 -33.86 13.08
N SER A 1061 -25.24 -32.72 13.73
CA SER A 1061 -24.15 -31.96 14.39
C SER A 1061 -23.37 -32.78 15.42
N SER A 1062 -23.97 -33.82 16.00
CA SER A 1062 -23.30 -34.80 16.88
C SER A 1062 -22.43 -35.82 16.12
N SER A 1063 -22.66 -36.01 14.82
CA SER A 1063 -21.93 -36.92 13.93
C SER A 1063 -21.13 -36.18 12.86
N SER A 1064 -20.69 -34.96 13.18
CA SER A 1064 -19.89 -34.11 12.30
C SER A 1064 -18.56 -34.75 11.87
N GLU A 1065 -18.06 -34.28 10.74
CA GLU A 1065 -16.81 -34.74 10.14
C GLU A 1065 -15.70 -33.68 10.24
N VAL A 1066 -14.46 -34.13 10.12
CA VAL A 1066 -13.30 -33.25 10.07
C VAL A 1066 -12.95 -32.98 8.62
N VAL A 1067 -12.87 -31.71 8.25
CA VAL A 1067 -12.43 -31.26 6.92
C VAL A 1067 -11.43 -30.12 7.07
N PHE A 1068 -10.71 -29.80 6.00
CA PHE A 1068 -9.62 -28.84 6.01
C PHE A 1068 -9.85 -27.70 5.02
N HIS A 1069 -9.41 -26.49 5.39
CA HIS A 1069 -9.47 -25.30 4.55
C HIS A 1069 -8.14 -24.55 4.59
N GLY A 1070 -7.49 -24.36 3.43
CA GLY A 1070 -6.28 -23.53 3.33
C GLY A 1070 -6.64 -22.07 3.13
N THR A 1071 -5.98 -21.18 3.87
CA THR A 1071 -6.26 -19.74 3.80
C THR A 1071 -4.97 -18.91 3.92
N SER A 1072 -5.12 -17.59 3.96
CA SER A 1072 -4.04 -16.63 4.10
C SER A 1072 -4.22 -15.76 5.35
N PHE A 1073 -3.11 -15.24 5.90
CA PHE A 1073 -3.15 -14.42 7.12
C PHE A 1073 -4.07 -13.21 7.00
N ASP A 1074 -4.17 -12.58 5.82
CA ASP A 1074 -5.05 -11.44 5.57
C ASP A 1074 -6.55 -11.77 5.70
N ARG A 1075 -6.92 -13.05 5.66
CA ARG A 1075 -8.31 -13.51 5.85
C ARG A 1075 -8.57 -14.04 7.25
N LEU A 1076 -7.52 -14.46 7.96
CA LEU A 1076 -7.63 -15.20 9.21
C LEU A 1076 -8.45 -14.44 10.26
N TYR A 1077 -8.19 -13.14 10.46
CA TYR A 1077 -8.93 -12.36 11.46
C TYR A 1077 -10.44 -12.26 11.13
N SER A 1078 -10.77 -12.06 9.85
CA SER A 1078 -12.18 -12.05 9.40
C SER A 1078 -12.85 -13.42 9.57
N ILE A 1079 -12.12 -14.52 9.35
CA ILE A 1079 -12.61 -15.89 9.55
C ILE A 1079 -12.82 -16.17 11.03
N LEU A 1080 -11.93 -15.72 11.91
CA LEU A 1080 -12.09 -15.83 13.36
C LEU A 1080 -13.35 -15.10 13.84
N ARG A 1081 -13.56 -13.86 13.36
CA ARG A 1081 -14.72 -13.05 13.74
C ARG A 1081 -16.02 -13.59 13.15
N ASP A 1082 -16.09 -13.82 11.84
CA ASP A 1082 -17.33 -14.06 11.10
C ASP A 1082 -17.49 -15.50 10.61
N GLY A 1083 -16.46 -16.34 10.73
CA GLY A 1083 -16.47 -17.70 10.24
C GLY A 1083 -16.08 -17.74 8.77
N LEU A 1084 -16.07 -18.93 8.18
CA LEU A 1084 -15.91 -19.05 6.73
C LEU A 1084 -17.18 -18.57 6.05
N ARG A 1085 -17.04 -17.67 5.07
CA ARG A 1085 -18.16 -17.05 4.35
C ARG A 1085 -18.18 -17.45 2.87
N VAL A 1086 -19.38 -17.53 2.30
CA VAL A 1086 -19.58 -17.78 0.87
C VAL A 1086 -19.36 -16.47 0.10
N LEU A 1087 -18.15 -16.31 -0.44
CA LEU A 1087 -17.72 -15.13 -1.20
C LEU A 1087 -17.43 -15.45 -2.68
N SER A 1088 -18.13 -16.43 -3.24
CA SER A 1088 -17.91 -16.90 -4.62
C SER A 1088 -18.27 -15.89 -5.71
N THR A 1089 -19.00 -14.83 -5.33
CA THR A 1089 -19.36 -13.69 -6.18
C THR A 1089 -19.00 -12.40 -5.46
N GLY A 1090 -17.97 -11.68 -5.92
CA GLY A 1090 -17.56 -10.41 -5.32
C GLY A 1090 -16.05 -10.14 -5.43
N PRO A 1091 -15.60 -8.94 -5.02
CA PRO A 1091 -14.22 -8.50 -5.16
C PRO A 1091 -13.25 -9.23 -4.22
N LEU A 1092 -13.77 -9.87 -3.16
CA LEU A 1092 -13.00 -10.66 -2.20
C LEU A 1092 -12.68 -12.09 -2.68
N ARG A 1093 -13.10 -12.49 -3.89
CA ARG A 1093 -12.86 -13.82 -4.47
C ARG A 1093 -11.41 -13.99 -4.93
N LYS A 1094 -10.68 -14.96 -4.35
CA LYS A 1094 -9.28 -15.27 -4.71
C LYS A 1094 -9.14 -16.38 -5.76
N HIS A 1095 -9.99 -17.41 -5.67
CA HIS A 1095 -9.99 -18.55 -6.58
C HIS A 1095 -11.35 -18.66 -7.29
N GLY A 1096 -11.35 -19.16 -8.52
CA GLY A 1096 -12.58 -19.35 -9.30
C GLY A 1096 -13.51 -20.42 -8.70
N ALA A 1097 -14.75 -20.47 -9.17
CA ALA A 1097 -15.78 -21.39 -8.69
C ALA A 1097 -15.83 -22.71 -9.51
N SER A 1098 -14.71 -23.41 -9.64
CA SER A 1098 -14.57 -24.58 -10.53
C SER A 1098 -15.51 -25.75 -10.21
N TYR A 1099 -15.90 -25.92 -8.94
CA TYR A 1099 -16.84 -26.94 -8.47
C TYR A 1099 -18.18 -26.33 -8.00
N GLY A 1100 -18.47 -25.09 -8.38
CA GLY A 1100 -19.66 -24.33 -7.96
C GLY A 1100 -19.37 -23.23 -6.93
N ALA A 1101 -20.38 -22.41 -6.64
CA ALA A 1101 -20.29 -21.35 -5.64
C ALA A 1101 -20.44 -21.94 -4.22
N GLY A 1102 -19.52 -21.62 -3.32
CA GLY A 1102 -19.50 -22.05 -1.93
C GLY A 1102 -18.11 -21.94 -1.29
N ILE A 1103 -18.00 -22.44 -0.07
CA ILE A 1103 -16.75 -22.59 0.69
C ILE A 1103 -16.12 -23.93 0.33
N TYR A 1104 -14.86 -23.92 -0.10
CA TYR A 1104 -14.15 -25.13 -0.53
C TYR A 1104 -13.41 -25.73 0.66
N VAL A 1105 -13.71 -26.98 0.99
CA VAL A 1105 -13.03 -27.75 2.04
C VAL A 1105 -12.62 -29.10 1.49
N ALA A 1106 -11.61 -29.74 2.08
CA ALA A 1106 -11.11 -31.03 1.63
C ALA A 1106 -11.02 -32.04 2.78
N ASP A 1107 -11.22 -33.32 2.46
CA ASP A 1107 -11.02 -34.41 3.43
C ASP A 1107 -9.55 -34.58 3.80
N ASP A 1108 -8.64 -34.28 2.86
CA ASP A 1108 -7.19 -34.38 3.05
C ASP A 1108 -6.56 -32.99 3.27
N PRO A 1109 -5.79 -32.80 4.36
CA PRO A 1109 -5.12 -31.53 4.65
C PRO A 1109 -4.14 -31.10 3.55
N ARG A 1110 -3.54 -32.04 2.80
CA ARG A 1110 -2.59 -31.75 1.71
C ARG A 1110 -3.30 -31.10 0.51
N THR A 1111 -4.56 -31.46 0.28
CA THR A 1111 -5.39 -30.83 -0.75
C THR A 1111 -5.75 -29.40 -0.35
N ALA A 1112 -6.12 -29.18 0.91
CA ALA A 1112 -6.39 -27.83 1.42
C ALA A 1112 -5.12 -26.95 1.41
N TRP A 1113 -3.95 -27.54 1.65
CA TRP A 1113 -2.67 -26.82 1.73
C TRP A 1113 -2.25 -26.10 0.45
N SER A 1114 -2.62 -26.60 -0.74
CA SER A 1114 -2.32 -25.89 -2.00
C SER A 1114 -3.01 -24.53 -2.10
N TYR A 1115 -4.05 -24.29 -1.29
CA TYR A 1115 -4.77 -23.02 -1.20
C TYR A 1115 -4.25 -22.12 -0.06
N ALA A 1116 -3.38 -22.64 0.81
CA ALA A 1116 -2.75 -21.85 1.86
C ALA A 1116 -1.57 -21.06 1.30
N THR A 1117 -1.67 -19.72 1.27
CA THR A 1117 -0.60 -18.87 0.71
C THR A 1117 0.39 -18.44 1.78
N GLN A 1118 1.66 -18.39 1.39
CA GLN A 1118 2.76 -17.97 2.27
C GLN A 1118 2.66 -16.49 2.62
N ARG A 1119 2.98 -16.16 3.87
CA ARG A 1119 3.22 -14.78 4.30
C ARG A 1119 4.56 -14.30 3.73
N GLU A 1120 4.54 -13.30 2.85
CA GLU A 1120 5.76 -12.69 2.30
C GLU A 1120 6.46 -11.79 3.33
N HIS A 1121 7.79 -11.76 3.26
CA HIS A 1121 8.63 -10.95 4.12
C HIS A 1121 8.50 -9.47 3.76
N ARG A 1122 8.04 -8.64 4.70
CA ARG A 1122 8.10 -7.17 4.58
C ARG A 1122 9.07 -6.62 5.60
N ALA A 1123 10.04 -5.83 5.15
CA ALA A 1123 10.98 -5.14 6.03
C ALA A 1123 10.18 -4.15 6.90
N GLY A 1124 10.28 -4.24 8.24
CA GLY A 1124 9.60 -3.29 9.14
C GLY A 1124 9.42 -3.70 10.62
N SER A 1125 9.02 -4.93 10.96
CA SER A 1125 8.57 -5.24 12.34
C SER A 1125 9.43 -6.25 13.12
N GLY A 1126 10.19 -5.81 14.13
CA GLY A 1126 11.26 -6.60 14.77
C GLY A 1126 10.86 -7.93 15.44
N TRP A 1127 9.74 -8.02 16.18
CA TRP A 1127 9.33 -9.25 16.89
C TRP A 1127 8.26 -10.06 16.13
N LEU A 1128 7.30 -9.39 15.48
CA LEU A 1128 6.24 -10.02 14.69
C LEU A 1128 6.79 -10.83 13.51
N MET A 1129 8.01 -10.49 13.09
CA MET A 1129 8.75 -11.18 12.05
C MET A 1129 9.41 -12.47 12.57
N ASN A 1130 9.90 -12.56 13.79
CA ASN A 1130 10.70 -13.73 14.19
C ASN A 1130 9.89 -15.02 14.42
N GLU A 1131 8.66 -14.93 14.95
CA GLU A 1131 7.90 -16.12 15.38
C GLU A 1131 7.03 -16.75 14.28
N LEU A 1132 6.49 -15.95 13.35
CA LEU A 1132 5.51 -16.40 12.34
C LEU A 1132 5.91 -16.09 10.89
N ILE A 1133 7.18 -15.74 10.61
CA ILE A 1133 7.70 -15.57 9.24
C ILE A 1133 7.66 -16.90 8.47
N ASN A 1134 7.46 -16.82 7.15
CA ASN A 1134 7.50 -17.99 6.26
C ASN A 1134 6.57 -19.11 6.72
N THR A 1135 5.41 -18.75 7.26
CA THR A 1135 4.36 -19.70 7.64
C THR A 1135 3.15 -19.59 6.71
N ARG A 1136 2.29 -20.60 6.75
CA ARG A 1136 1.01 -20.69 6.05
C ARG A 1136 -0.07 -21.14 7.02
N VAL A 1137 -1.32 -20.78 6.72
CA VAL A 1137 -2.46 -21.04 7.58
C VAL A 1137 -3.30 -22.18 7.02
N LEU A 1138 -3.43 -23.25 7.79
CA LEU A 1138 -4.35 -24.35 7.52
C LEU A 1138 -5.40 -24.41 8.63
N LEU A 1139 -6.67 -24.43 8.26
CA LEU A 1139 -7.78 -24.56 9.20
C LEU A 1139 -8.26 -26.00 9.26
N GLY A 1140 -8.48 -26.47 10.48
CA GLY A 1140 -9.23 -27.70 10.76
C GLY A 1140 -10.66 -27.34 11.13
N CYS A 1141 -11.61 -27.80 10.33
CA CYS A 1141 -13.01 -27.47 10.44
C CYS A 1141 -13.84 -28.71 10.81
N GLU A 1142 -14.92 -28.46 11.52
CA GLU A 1142 -15.99 -29.39 11.81
C GLU A 1142 -17.12 -29.13 10.81
N MET A 1143 -17.56 -30.18 10.11
CA MET A 1143 -18.57 -30.08 9.05
C MET A 1143 -19.75 -31.01 9.31
N VAL A 1144 -20.96 -30.48 9.22
CA VAL A 1144 -22.18 -31.30 9.09
C VAL A 1144 -22.43 -31.49 7.60
N ARG A 1145 -22.41 -32.74 7.10
CA ARG A 1145 -22.58 -32.97 5.66
C ARG A 1145 -24.04 -32.69 5.24
N PRO A 1146 -24.30 -31.76 4.32
CA PRO A 1146 -25.64 -31.53 3.78
C PRO A 1146 -26.12 -32.75 2.98
N ALA A 1147 -27.40 -33.11 3.11
CA ALA A 1147 -27.98 -34.22 2.36
C ALA A 1147 -27.83 -34.00 0.83
N GLY A 1148 -27.23 -34.97 0.13
CA GLY A 1148 -27.09 -34.96 -1.33
C GLY A 1148 -25.82 -34.29 -1.89
N THR A 1149 -24.89 -33.86 -1.04
CA THR A 1149 -23.57 -33.36 -1.51
C THR A 1149 -22.59 -34.52 -1.67
N ALA A 1150 -22.25 -34.85 -2.91
CA ALA A 1150 -21.20 -35.82 -3.22
C ALA A 1150 -19.84 -35.11 -3.31
N ALA A 1151 -18.82 -35.67 -2.65
CA ALA A 1151 -17.45 -35.17 -2.75
C ALA A 1151 -16.90 -35.42 -4.16
N ALA A 1152 -16.49 -34.36 -4.86
CA ALA A 1152 -15.72 -34.51 -6.09
C ALA A 1152 -14.24 -34.65 -5.72
N ALA A 1153 -13.70 -35.88 -5.81
CA ALA A 1153 -12.30 -36.18 -5.50
C ALA A 1153 -11.84 -35.74 -4.08
N GLY A 1154 -12.73 -35.85 -3.08
CA GLY A 1154 -12.43 -35.47 -1.69
C GLY A 1154 -12.46 -33.97 -1.40
N ILE A 1155 -12.97 -33.16 -2.34
CA ILE A 1155 -13.26 -31.74 -2.15
C ILE A 1155 -14.77 -31.56 -2.02
N HIS A 1156 -15.20 -30.80 -1.03
CA HIS A 1156 -16.59 -30.43 -0.76
C HIS A 1156 -16.77 -28.93 -0.96
N VAL A 1157 -17.90 -28.55 -1.56
CA VAL A 1157 -18.31 -27.15 -1.70
C VAL A 1157 -19.52 -26.92 -0.81
N VAL A 1158 -19.30 -26.19 0.28
CA VAL A 1158 -20.33 -25.89 1.28
C VAL A 1158 -21.01 -24.57 0.92
N THR A 1159 -22.29 -24.64 0.57
CA THR A 1159 -23.10 -23.50 0.13
C THR A 1159 -23.77 -22.74 1.28
N ASP A 1160 -23.88 -23.36 2.44
CA ASP A 1160 -24.44 -22.77 3.66
C ASP A 1160 -23.37 -22.72 4.74
N GLU A 1161 -22.97 -21.49 5.10
CA GLU A 1161 -21.92 -21.17 6.07
C GLU A 1161 -22.14 -21.86 7.42
N SER A 1162 -23.39 -22.10 7.81
CA SER A 1162 -23.74 -22.70 9.10
C SER A 1162 -23.45 -24.20 9.21
N HIS A 1163 -23.13 -24.89 8.11
CA HIS A 1163 -22.69 -26.29 8.12
C HIS A 1163 -21.20 -26.46 8.46
N LEU A 1164 -20.44 -25.37 8.59
CA LEU A 1164 -19.00 -25.39 8.88
C LEU A 1164 -18.67 -24.61 10.15
N MET A 1165 -17.81 -25.18 10.98
CA MET A 1165 -17.24 -24.51 12.14
C MET A 1165 -15.72 -24.65 12.11
N VAL A 1166 -14.98 -23.55 12.26
CA VAL A 1166 -13.53 -23.63 12.46
C VAL A 1166 -13.27 -24.08 13.89
N ARG A 1167 -12.40 -25.06 14.09
CA ARG A 1167 -12.04 -25.57 15.43
C ARG A 1167 -10.54 -25.56 15.68
N TYR A 1168 -9.74 -25.74 14.63
CA TYR A 1168 -8.28 -25.66 14.70
C TYR A 1168 -7.72 -24.64 13.73
N ILE A 1169 -6.64 -24.00 14.15
CA ILE A 1169 -5.78 -23.16 13.30
C ILE A 1169 -4.37 -23.70 13.42
N PHE A 1170 -3.82 -24.16 12.29
CA PHE A 1170 -2.47 -24.67 12.19
C PHE A 1170 -1.63 -23.64 11.46
N ILE A 1171 -0.64 -23.08 12.17
CA ILE A 1171 0.37 -22.22 11.59
C ILE A 1171 1.61 -23.05 11.30
N CYS A 1172 1.73 -23.41 10.04
CA CYS A 1172 2.70 -24.38 9.55
C CYS A 1172 3.86 -23.64 8.86
N PRO A 1173 5.13 -24.04 9.10
CA PRO A 1173 6.24 -23.58 8.28
C PRO A 1173 6.00 -23.83 6.78
N ALA A 1174 6.45 -22.93 5.90
CA ALA A 1174 6.16 -22.99 4.47
C ALA A 1174 6.72 -24.25 3.78
N VAL A 1175 7.78 -24.86 4.35
CA VAL A 1175 8.44 -26.07 3.84
C VAL A 1175 7.92 -27.34 4.53
N THR A 1176 6.85 -27.27 5.33
CA THR A 1176 6.32 -28.42 6.05
C THR A 1176 5.62 -29.43 5.13
N THR A 1177 5.92 -30.71 5.32
CA THR A 1177 5.15 -31.82 4.77
C THR A 1177 3.99 -32.14 5.71
N LEU A 1178 2.75 -31.92 5.25
CA LEU A 1178 1.58 -32.20 6.08
C LEU A 1178 1.30 -33.70 6.17
N PRO A 1179 0.93 -34.21 7.36
CA PRO A 1179 0.49 -35.58 7.53
C PRO A 1179 -0.82 -35.85 6.79
N ILE A 1180 -1.07 -37.10 6.44
CA ILE A 1180 -2.36 -37.52 5.86
C ILE A 1180 -3.48 -37.43 6.90
N ALA A 1181 -4.73 -37.28 6.45
CA ALA A 1181 -5.90 -37.13 7.31
C ALA A 1181 -5.99 -38.20 8.41
N ALA A 1182 -5.68 -39.46 8.09
CA ALA A 1182 -5.73 -40.59 9.03
C ALA A 1182 -4.89 -40.40 10.30
N HIS A 1183 -3.84 -39.57 10.26
CA HIS A 1183 -2.97 -39.33 11.42
C HIS A 1183 -3.46 -38.18 12.32
N ILE A 1184 -4.25 -37.25 11.79
CA ILE A 1184 -4.68 -36.02 12.50
C ILE A 1184 -6.16 -36.04 12.89
N VAL A 1185 -7.02 -36.63 12.04
CA VAL A 1185 -8.48 -36.64 12.22
C VAL A 1185 -8.91 -37.31 13.53
N PRO A 1186 -8.33 -38.45 13.97
CA PRO A 1186 -8.73 -39.07 15.24
C PRO A 1186 -8.53 -38.16 16.45
N ALA A 1187 -7.38 -37.47 16.54
CA ALA A 1187 -7.10 -36.52 17.62
C ALA A 1187 -8.08 -35.35 17.59
N MET A 1188 -8.29 -34.75 16.40
CA MET A 1188 -9.24 -33.66 16.23
C MET A 1188 -10.68 -34.07 16.58
N LYS A 1189 -11.13 -35.26 16.18
CA LYS A 1189 -12.46 -35.79 16.54
C LYS A 1189 -12.61 -35.95 18.05
N SER A 1190 -11.56 -36.42 18.74
CA SER A 1190 -11.54 -36.48 20.20
C SER A 1190 -11.72 -35.09 20.80
N THR A 1191 -10.99 -34.09 20.30
CA THR A 1191 -11.13 -32.70 20.76
C THR A 1191 -12.51 -32.13 20.46
N PHE A 1192 -13.09 -32.37 19.28
CA PHE A 1192 -14.44 -31.90 18.96
C PHE A 1192 -15.48 -32.54 19.85
N HIS A 1193 -15.28 -33.80 20.24
CA HIS A 1193 -16.11 -34.46 21.23
C HIS A 1193 -15.97 -33.77 22.59
N SER A 1194 -14.73 -33.58 23.09
CA SER A 1194 -14.47 -32.93 24.37
C SER A 1194 -15.03 -31.51 24.46
N LEU A 1195 -14.89 -30.72 23.39
CA LEU A 1195 -15.44 -29.36 23.31
C LEU A 1195 -16.97 -29.36 23.36
N ARG A 1196 -17.63 -30.36 22.75
CA ARG A 1196 -19.10 -30.49 22.80
C ARG A 1196 -19.60 -30.95 24.15
N THR A 1197 -18.86 -31.82 24.83
CA THR A 1197 -19.21 -32.35 26.16
C THR A 1197 -18.77 -31.41 27.29
N GLY A 1198 -18.01 -30.36 27.00
CA GLY A 1198 -17.44 -29.45 28.01
C GLY A 1198 -16.37 -30.12 28.88
N SER A 1199 -15.72 -31.16 28.37
CA SER A 1199 -14.68 -31.92 29.08
C SER A 1199 -13.26 -31.58 28.61
N ALA A 1200 -13.11 -30.49 27.86
CA ALA A 1200 -11.88 -30.05 27.19
C ALA A 1200 -11.09 -29.07 28.03
#